data_AF-A0A0W0TWV3-F1
#
_entry.id   AF-A0A0W0TWV3-F1
#
_cell.length_a   1.000
_cell.length_b   1.000
_cell.length_c   1.000
_cell.angle_alpha   90.00
_cell.angle_beta   90.00
_cell.angle_gamma   90.00
#
_symmetry.space_group_name_H-M   'P 1'
#
loop_
_entity.id
_entity.type
_entity.pdbx_description
1 polymer ?
#
loop_
_entity_poly.entity_id
_entity_poly.type
_entity_poly.pdbx_seq_one_letter_code
_entity_poly.pdbx_strand_id
1 'polypeptide(L)'
;RFNALLDNERFADGVAVPKAAKVIGLINTQKPDRYTGSDFYSRFGGNVETCPVDAGQLAAAIVTPFAEEADASADAVLINLYQAADWKERLLGRWTLQGNDLYFEEGSLTQALSSGKPITLENAPLDDPDFQHFWQQARVQGHINHARGELPFPETTSIALKQGYDWQALLQGASFDTVFAKDGIVCNPQKLPELFRRYECRDESLYTLPGLLEEHADKVLHLNVTRALSEDAWAECLSAAQKHQVRLHLHFTSASMMPTFLPSAVAASSSSSSSSSRQTEDAAFRPWQHDAKRATAVVISTDPDATIADVTQKEPGQWRVVDISECHPGDLLASLKGRFDNDSGRFVFSEKISALTMALDAGHSVLLTGAFSPELADELAEVIYTRRGQSTTGRLMLVASHPETFAFTEQSAHEVTAAEKQALLELQDEELSAIGGAGALETLSFAQLKARRDFIRAHPGQNPQKAWEGMETLPGKVELAPFNAENSLEEARRFHAGRLDAVEGVLSSSPFVFLTGLTGVGKTTFVREHLAKKHSVHLGEEALQDWITDKSDALKILFIDEANLELRQWSQFEGLFHQPPTLLVNGELVTLTDTHRVVFAGNPVSYGDDRSLASLFARHGKALIFDPLPLACIYEDILKPVFPGDMPEAEILTLCQPILDVYQYVCERSTDEVLITPRELQMMALLLTHAPQSPSIERARELAYTIAGLTLPPEHKQAFEQRFPKEPAIGEYAMLAGNFILTPSRQPLAERMGNLLALRHARLTKDGLNDAQKYGGLGGIIFEGEPGVGKSDFVKNFLRTRDYQRADVTADVFPVGNFYYEIPVSMGLEEKTRAL
;
A
#
# COMPACT_ATOMS: atom_id res chain seq x y z
N ARG A 1 -7.97 23.00 1.84
CA ARG A 1 -8.44 23.62 3.09
C ARG A 1 -8.01 25.10 3.23
N PHE A 2 -6.72 25.45 3.17
CA PHE A 2 -6.23 26.84 3.40
C PHE A 2 -5.56 27.52 2.20
N ASN A 3 -5.73 26.98 0.98
CA ASN A 3 -5.00 27.46 -0.20
C ASN A 3 -5.30 28.92 -0.57
N ALA A 4 -6.51 29.40 -0.25
CA ALA A 4 -6.98 30.76 -0.50
C ALA A 4 -6.88 31.69 0.73
N LEU A 5 -6.20 31.26 1.81
CA LEU A 5 -6.12 32.04 3.06
C LEU A 5 -5.37 33.36 2.88
N LEU A 6 -4.44 33.40 1.91
CA LEU A 6 -3.55 34.53 1.62
C LEU A 6 -3.91 35.25 0.32
N ASP A 7 -5.03 34.90 -0.31
CA ASP A 7 -5.50 35.51 -1.55
C ASP A 7 -6.11 36.91 -1.28
N ASN A 8 -6.35 37.68 -2.35
CA ASN A 8 -7.01 39.00 -2.24
C ASN A 8 -8.42 38.90 -1.63
N GLU A 9 -9.17 37.88 -2.03
CA GLU A 9 -10.38 37.43 -1.35
C GLU A 9 -10.02 36.18 -0.56
N ARG A 10 -9.99 36.32 0.76
CA ARG A 10 -9.44 35.30 1.66
C ARG A 10 -10.50 34.28 2.01
N PHE A 11 -10.18 33.00 1.87
CA PHE A 11 -11.05 31.92 2.30
C PHE A 11 -10.29 30.90 3.15
N ALA A 12 -10.95 30.40 4.21
CA ALA A 12 -10.52 29.27 5.00
C ALA A 12 -11.63 28.23 4.96
N ASP A 13 -11.34 27.05 4.41
CA ASP A 13 -12.33 25.96 4.32
C ASP A 13 -13.62 26.36 3.57
N GLY A 14 -13.49 27.18 2.52
CA GLY A 14 -14.62 27.71 1.74
C GLY A 14 -15.36 28.88 2.41
N VAL A 15 -14.98 29.29 3.63
CA VAL A 15 -15.59 30.42 4.35
C VAL A 15 -14.76 31.68 4.16
N ALA A 16 -15.40 32.78 3.76
CA ALA A 16 -14.73 34.07 3.60
C ALA A 16 -14.16 34.56 4.93
N VAL A 17 -12.86 34.84 4.95
CA VAL A 17 -12.16 35.38 6.12
C VAL A 17 -12.43 36.89 6.21
N PRO A 18 -12.81 37.42 7.39
CA PRO A 18 -13.05 38.84 7.56
C PRO A 18 -11.87 39.70 7.11
N LYS A 19 -12.13 40.79 6.38
CA LYS A 19 -11.07 41.70 5.88
C LYS A 19 -10.17 42.27 6.99
N ALA A 20 -10.71 42.41 8.21
CA ALA A 20 -9.99 42.90 9.38
C ALA A 20 -9.09 41.85 10.04
N ALA A 21 -9.26 40.56 9.72
CA ALA A 21 -8.45 39.49 10.30
C ALA A 21 -7.00 39.57 9.79
N LYS A 22 -6.05 39.45 10.72
CA LYS A 22 -4.63 39.34 10.39
C LYS A 22 -4.25 37.86 10.34
N VAL A 23 -3.59 37.46 9.25
CA VAL A 23 -3.01 36.12 9.13
C VAL A 23 -1.53 36.23 9.46
N ILE A 24 -1.08 35.47 10.44
CA ILE A 24 0.31 35.45 10.90
C ILE A 24 0.87 34.07 10.60
N GLY A 25 1.92 34.01 9.77
CA GLY A 25 2.69 32.79 9.55
C GLY A 25 3.85 32.71 10.53
N LEU A 26 4.02 31.57 11.21
CA LEU A 26 5.15 31.33 12.12
C LEU A 26 6.09 30.30 11.49
N ILE A 27 7.39 30.61 11.46
CA ILE A 27 8.44 29.69 11.03
C ILE A 27 9.43 29.50 12.16
N ASN A 28 9.69 28.25 12.55
CA ASN A 28 10.81 27.93 13.42
C ASN A 28 12.11 27.88 12.59
N THR A 29 12.91 28.95 12.67
CA THR A 29 14.15 29.08 11.92
C THR A 29 15.24 28.10 12.38
N GLN A 30 15.10 27.46 13.54
CA GLN A 30 16.07 26.52 14.10
C GLN A 30 15.79 25.06 13.69
N LYS A 31 14.63 24.78 13.06
CA LYS A 31 14.28 23.42 12.61
C LYS A 31 15.01 23.06 11.31
N PRO A 32 15.73 21.93 11.20
CA PRO A 32 16.51 21.57 10.00
C PRO A 32 15.65 21.34 8.75
N ASP A 33 14.44 20.83 8.93
CA ASP A 33 13.42 20.49 7.92
C ASP A 33 12.46 21.66 7.63
N ARG A 34 12.81 22.89 8.05
CA ARG A 34 11.95 24.06 7.82
C ARG A 34 11.70 24.26 6.32
N TYR A 35 10.49 24.66 5.98
CA TYR A 35 10.15 25.07 4.62
C TYR A 35 10.95 26.31 4.21
N THR A 36 11.75 26.20 3.15
CA THR A 36 12.60 27.28 2.62
C THR A 36 12.12 27.82 1.27
N GLY A 37 10.98 27.33 0.77
CA GLY A 37 10.39 27.77 -0.50
C GLY A 37 10.13 29.27 -0.52
N SER A 38 10.56 29.94 -1.59
CA SER A 38 10.38 31.38 -1.79
C SER A 38 8.91 31.77 -2.01
N ASP A 39 8.08 30.81 -2.40
CA ASP A 39 6.64 30.94 -2.57
C ASP A 39 5.92 31.26 -1.24
N PHE A 40 6.33 30.67 -0.11
CA PHE A 40 5.78 31.04 1.21
C PHE A 40 6.02 32.52 1.52
N TYR A 41 7.27 32.98 1.42
CA TYR A 41 7.64 34.37 1.72
C TYR A 41 7.02 35.39 0.75
N SER A 42 6.92 35.02 -0.54
CA SER A 42 6.33 35.89 -1.56
C SER A 42 4.84 36.17 -1.31
N ARG A 43 4.10 35.19 -0.77
CA ARG A 43 2.66 35.32 -0.46
C ARG A 43 2.37 36.21 0.75
N PHE A 44 3.33 36.37 1.66
CA PHE A 44 3.24 37.32 2.78
C PHE A 44 3.81 38.72 2.42
N GLY A 45 4.08 38.98 1.13
CA GLY A 45 4.55 40.28 0.66
C GLY A 45 5.94 40.67 1.17
N GLY A 46 6.75 39.71 1.61
CA GLY A 46 8.10 39.95 2.12
C GLY A 46 8.18 40.59 3.51
N ASN A 47 7.05 40.81 4.19
CA ASN A 47 7.03 41.33 5.57
C ASN A 47 7.41 40.21 6.55
N VAL A 48 8.71 40.00 6.72
CA VAL A 48 9.27 39.08 7.71
C VAL A 48 9.69 39.89 8.92
N GLU A 49 9.05 39.64 10.06
CA GLU A 49 9.42 40.22 11.34
C GLU A 49 9.99 39.13 12.25
N THR A 50 11.03 39.47 13.01
CA THR A 50 11.48 38.61 14.12
C THR A 50 10.37 38.61 15.18
N CYS A 51 10.03 37.44 15.73
CA CYS A 51 9.04 37.33 16.79
C CYS A 51 9.36 38.36 17.90
N PRO A 52 8.46 39.30 18.20
CA PRO A 52 8.74 40.38 19.15
C PRO A 52 8.74 39.91 20.61
N VAL A 53 8.36 38.65 20.84
CA VAL A 53 8.31 38.02 22.16
C VAL A 53 9.54 37.13 22.32
N ASP A 54 10.33 37.38 23.35
CA ASP A 54 11.49 36.53 23.64
C ASP A 54 11.06 35.15 24.17
N ALA A 55 11.96 34.18 24.05
CA ALA A 55 11.69 32.80 24.45
C ALA A 55 11.36 32.66 25.95
N GLY A 56 11.90 33.51 26.81
CA GLY A 56 11.61 33.52 28.24
C GLY A 56 10.19 34.01 28.54
N GLN A 57 9.75 35.07 27.85
CA GLN A 57 8.38 35.56 27.92
C GLN A 57 7.37 34.55 27.37
N LEU A 58 7.69 33.87 26.26
CA LEU A 58 6.85 32.78 25.74
C LEU A 58 6.77 31.61 26.71
N ALA A 59 7.89 31.19 27.30
CA ALA A 59 7.92 30.12 28.29
C ALA A 59 7.11 30.47 29.55
N ALA A 60 7.21 31.73 30.02
CA ALA A 60 6.43 32.22 31.16
C ALA A 60 4.94 32.36 30.86
N ALA A 61 4.55 32.47 29.59
CA ALA A 61 3.16 32.55 29.15
C ALA A 61 2.51 31.17 28.95
N ILE A 62 3.26 30.07 29.04
CA ILE A 62 2.72 28.72 28.97
C ILE A 62 1.83 28.50 30.19
N VAL A 63 0.54 28.27 29.95
CA VAL A 63 -0.41 27.93 31.01
C VAL A 63 -0.17 26.48 31.42
N THR A 64 0.28 26.25 32.66
CA THR A 64 0.35 24.90 33.22
C THR A 64 -1.05 24.47 33.66
N PRO A 65 -1.66 23.46 33.04
CA PRO A 65 -3.05 23.15 33.33
C PRO A 65 -3.27 22.37 34.62
N PHE A 66 -2.21 21.73 35.13
CA PHE A 66 -2.23 20.83 36.28
C PHE A 66 -1.62 21.48 37.52
N ALA A 67 -2.12 21.12 38.69
CA ALA A 67 -1.57 21.55 39.98
C ALA A 67 -0.23 20.84 40.29
N GLU A 68 0.68 21.54 40.98
CA GLU A 68 2.00 21.01 41.35
C GLU A 68 1.95 19.89 42.42
N GLU A 69 0.93 19.90 43.27
CA GLU A 69 0.70 18.87 44.30
C GLU A 69 -0.68 18.23 44.13
N ALA A 70 -0.72 16.90 44.19
CA ALA A 70 -1.97 16.17 44.31
C ALA A 70 -2.51 16.38 45.72
N ASP A 71 -3.50 17.27 45.85
CA ASP A 71 -4.18 17.48 47.11
C ASP A 71 -4.96 16.19 47.44
N ALA A 72 -4.39 15.35 48.31
CA ALA A 72 -4.90 14.05 48.69
C ALA A 72 -6.13 14.16 49.61
N SER A 73 -7.03 15.08 49.30
CA SER A 73 -8.29 15.21 50.00
C SER A 73 -9.17 13.99 49.67
N ALA A 74 -9.80 13.41 50.69
CA ALA A 74 -10.74 12.31 50.52
C ALA A 74 -12.02 12.70 49.72
N ASP A 75 -12.14 13.97 49.33
CA ASP A 75 -13.32 14.53 48.65
C ASP A 75 -13.06 14.90 47.17
N ALA A 76 -11.94 14.48 46.58
CA ALA A 76 -11.67 14.68 45.15
C ALA A 76 -12.43 13.68 44.27
N VAL A 77 -12.86 14.12 43.08
CA VAL A 77 -13.39 13.21 42.05
C VAL A 77 -12.23 12.56 41.31
N LEU A 78 -12.15 11.24 41.39
CA LEU A 78 -11.12 10.43 40.72
C LEU A 78 -11.61 10.03 39.32
N ILE A 79 -10.82 10.32 38.30
CA ILE A 79 -11.06 9.88 36.92
C ILE A 79 -9.81 9.15 36.45
N ASN A 80 -9.92 7.83 36.27
CA ASN A 80 -8.82 7.03 35.75
C ASN A 80 -8.93 6.93 34.22
N LEU A 81 -7.83 7.30 33.54
CA LEU A 81 -7.74 7.33 32.08
C LEU A 81 -6.96 6.15 31.51
N TYR A 82 -6.31 5.34 32.36
CA TYR A 82 -5.61 4.11 31.97
C TYR A 82 -4.63 4.27 30.80
N GLN A 83 -3.99 5.44 30.67
CA GLN A 83 -3.11 5.79 29.54
C GLN A 83 -3.77 5.56 28.15
N ALA A 84 -5.11 5.52 28.11
CA ALA A 84 -5.84 5.04 26.95
C ALA A 84 -5.92 6.09 25.85
N ALA A 85 -5.79 5.67 24.59
CA ALA A 85 -5.86 6.56 23.44
C ALA A 85 -7.24 7.25 23.28
N ASP A 86 -8.30 6.65 23.83
CA ASP A 86 -9.67 7.18 23.83
C ASP A 86 -9.99 8.08 25.04
N TRP A 87 -8.97 8.57 25.77
CA TRP A 87 -9.12 9.41 26.97
C TRP A 87 -10.10 10.58 26.78
N LYS A 88 -10.13 11.17 25.59
CA LYS A 88 -11.01 12.31 25.29
C LYS A 88 -12.48 11.92 25.24
N GLU A 89 -12.79 10.75 24.69
CA GLU A 89 -14.14 10.17 24.72
C GLU A 89 -14.53 9.82 26.16
N ARG A 90 -13.61 9.32 26.98
CA ARG A 90 -13.87 9.04 28.40
C ARG A 90 -14.20 10.29 29.21
N LEU A 91 -13.54 11.41 28.90
CA LEU A 91 -13.76 12.69 29.57
C LEU A 91 -15.04 13.38 29.08
N LEU A 92 -15.20 13.53 27.77
CA LEU A 92 -16.28 14.35 27.19
C LEU A 92 -17.53 13.53 26.87
N GLY A 93 -17.38 12.25 26.62
CA GLY A 93 -18.45 11.38 26.13
C GLY A 93 -18.33 11.12 24.64
N ARG A 94 -19.21 10.25 24.14
CA ARG A 94 -19.21 9.78 22.75
C ARG A 94 -20.62 9.50 22.24
N TRP A 95 -20.78 9.55 20.94
CA TRP A 95 -22.00 9.06 20.29
C TRP A 95 -21.93 7.54 20.15
N THR A 96 -22.96 6.86 20.63
CA THR A 96 -23.15 5.42 20.49
C THR A 96 -24.38 5.15 19.64
N LEU A 97 -24.36 4.04 18.91
CA LEU A 97 -25.48 3.64 18.08
C LEU A 97 -26.31 2.58 18.81
N GLN A 98 -27.63 2.75 18.81
CA GLN A 98 -28.56 1.73 19.27
C GLN A 98 -29.64 1.55 18.20
N GLY A 99 -29.52 0.46 17.43
CA GLY A 99 -30.30 0.26 16.21
C GLY A 99 -29.87 1.26 15.13
N ASN A 100 -30.75 2.21 14.82
CA ASN A 100 -30.51 3.29 13.86
C ASN A 100 -30.33 4.66 14.52
N ASP A 101 -30.51 4.73 15.85
CA ASP A 101 -30.54 5.98 16.59
C ASP A 101 -29.20 6.24 17.27
N LEU A 102 -28.74 7.49 17.23
CA LEU A 102 -27.53 7.95 17.91
C LEU A 102 -27.87 8.47 19.30
N TYR A 103 -27.20 7.93 20.31
CA TYR A 103 -27.30 8.34 21.71
C TYR A 103 -25.98 8.89 22.18
N PHE A 104 -26.00 10.04 22.86
CA PHE A 104 -24.78 10.59 23.45
C PHE A 104 -24.58 10.02 24.85
N GLU A 105 -23.57 9.17 24.99
CA GLU A 105 -23.05 8.68 26.26
C GLU A 105 -22.18 9.78 26.88
N GLU A 106 -22.57 10.27 28.05
CA GLU A 106 -21.93 11.41 28.68
C GLU A 106 -20.63 11.02 29.39
N GLY A 107 -19.57 11.81 29.16
CA GLY A 107 -18.26 11.54 29.74
C GLY A 107 -18.15 11.96 31.22
N SER A 108 -17.11 11.42 31.85
CA SER A 108 -16.85 11.60 33.30
C SER A 108 -16.58 13.05 33.71
N LEU A 109 -16.06 13.89 32.80
CA LEU A 109 -15.66 15.26 33.14
C LEU A 109 -16.86 16.16 33.42
N THR A 110 -17.97 15.98 32.70
CA THR A 110 -19.15 16.83 32.90
C THR A 110 -19.69 16.70 34.31
N GLN A 111 -19.83 15.47 34.80
CA GLN A 111 -20.25 15.21 36.17
C GLN A 111 -19.22 15.73 37.18
N ALA A 112 -17.93 15.53 36.93
CA ALA A 112 -16.86 16.00 37.80
C ALA A 112 -16.87 17.53 37.97
N LEU A 113 -16.98 18.28 36.88
CA LEU A 113 -17.06 19.75 36.91
C LEU A 113 -18.33 20.23 37.61
N SER A 114 -19.48 19.57 37.37
CA SER A 114 -20.76 19.92 38.02
C SER A 114 -20.73 19.73 39.54
N SER A 115 -19.85 18.87 40.05
CA SER A 115 -19.72 18.60 41.49
C SER A 115 -19.04 19.72 42.28
N GLY A 116 -18.27 20.58 41.60
CA GLY A 116 -17.47 21.65 42.23
C GLY A 116 -16.30 21.16 43.10
N LYS A 117 -16.04 19.85 43.14
CA LYS A 117 -14.94 19.23 43.89
C LYS A 117 -13.61 19.26 43.10
N PRO A 118 -12.45 19.17 43.77
CA PRO A 118 -11.17 18.97 43.09
C PRO A 118 -11.20 17.71 42.21
N ILE A 119 -10.54 17.74 41.05
CA ILE A 119 -10.49 16.60 40.12
C ILE A 119 -9.06 16.03 40.12
N THR A 120 -8.93 14.72 40.27
CA THR A 120 -7.66 14.02 40.09
C THR A 120 -7.77 13.09 38.89
N LEU A 121 -6.89 13.30 37.91
CA LEU A 121 -6.73 12.41 36.78
C LEU A 121 -5.69 11.34 37.14
N GLU A 122 -6.13 10.09 37.17
CA GLU A 122 -5.25 8.94 37.37
C GLU A 122 -4.81 8.39 36.01
N ASN A 123 -3.52 8.07 35.87
CA ASN A 123 -2.93 7.43 34.70
C ASN A 123 -3.25 8.18 33.39
N ALA A 124 -3.11 9.50 33.41
CA ALA A 124 -3.27 10.34 32.23
C ALA A 124 -2.13 10.16 31.21
N PRO A 125 -2.40 10.22 29.89
CA PRO A 125 -1.40 10.15 28.83
C PRO A 125 -0.61 11.46 28.71
N LEU A 126 0.33 11.68 29.63
CA LEU A 126 1.09 12.92 29.71
C LEU A 126 2.02 13.16 28.52
N ASP A 127 2.44 12.08 27.85
CA ASP A 127 3.29 12.12 26.66
C ASP A 127 2.50 12.41 25.37
N ASP A 128 1.16 12.37 25.42
CA ASP A 128 0.30 12.73 24.30
C ASP A 128 0.20 14.27 24.16
N PRO A 129 0.71 14.87 23.07
CA PRO A 129 0.62 16.31 22.85
C PRO A 129 -0.81 16.82 22.79
N ASP A 130 -1.76 16.02 22.28
CA ASP A 130 -3.17 16.41 22.18
C ASP A 130 -3.81 16.48 23.56
N PHE A 131 -3.40 15.61 24.50
CA PHE A 131 -3.83 15.66 25.90
C PHE A 131 -3.38 16.96 26.58
N GLN A 132 -2.10 17.31 26.44
CA GLN A 132 -1.55 18.55 27.00
C GLN A 132 -2.25 19.78 26.42
N HIS A 133 -2.35 19.83 25.09
CA HIS A 133 -2.98 20.93 24.38
C HIS A 133 -4.45 21.10 24.76
N PHE A 134 -5.20 20.00 24.89
CA PHE A 134 -6.60 20.03 25.31
C PHE A 134 -6.81 20.76 26.65
N TRP A 135 -6.01 20.41 27.67
CA TRP A 135 -6.16 21.03 28.99
C TRP A 135 -5.65 22.47 29.05
N GLN A 136 -4.58 22.78 28.31
CA GLN A 136 -4.11 24.17 28.15
C GLN A 136 -5.20 25.04 27.50
N GLN A 137 -5.82 24.53 26.43
CA GLN A 137 -6.90 25.21 25.74
C GLN A 137 -8.10 25.43 26.66
N ALA A 138 -8.52 24.41 27.43
CA ALA A 138 -9.61 24.53 28.40
C ALA A 138 -9.37 25.65 29.41
N ARG A 139 -8.13 25.75 29.94
CA ARG A 139 -7.72 26.81 30.87
C ARG A 139 -7.73 28.20 30.24
N VAL A 140 -7.19 28.34 29.04
CA VAL A 140 -7.10 29.64 28.34
C VAL A 140 -8.49 30.14 27.94
N GLN A 141 -9.37 29.24 27.50
CA GLN A 141 -10.70 29.60 27.00
C GLN A 141 -11.75 29.72 28.11
N GLY A 142 -11.52 29.13 29.29
CA GLY A 142 -12.49 29.05 30.37
C GLY A 142 -13.70 28.16 30.06
N HIS A 143 -13.64 27.41 28.96
CA HIS A 143 -14.64 26.43 28.53
C HIS A 143 -13.99 25.36 27.64
N ILE A 144 -14.72 24.26 27.46
CA ILE A 144 -14.35 23.15 26.58
C ILE A 144 -15.44 23.01 25.52
N ASN A 145 -15.04 22.92 24.25
CA ASN A 145 -15.97 22.60 23.17
C ASN A 145 -16.45 21.15 23.31
N HIS A 146 -17.76 20.97 23.47
CA HIS A 146 -18.42 19.71 23.76
C HIS A 146 -19.52 19.44 22.73
N ALA A 147 -19.88 18.16 22.54
CA ALA A 147 -20.89 17.76 21.56
C ALA A 147 -22.27 18.41 21.79
N ARG A 148 -22.57 18.82 23.04
CA ARG A 148 -23.82 19.48 23.43
C ARG A 148 -23.68 21.00 23.60
N GLY A 149 -22.54 21.60 23.22
CA GLY A 149 -22.27 23.04 23.33
C GLY A 149 -20.95 23.33 24.04
N GLU A 150 -20.91 24.40 24.84
CA GLU A 150 -19.73 24.74 25.64
C GLU A 150 -19.87 24.17 27.05
N LEU A 151 -18.87 23.40 27.50
CA LEU A 151 -18.76 22.92 28.87
C LEU A 151 -17.93 23.93 29.67
N PRO A 152 -18.50 24.65 30.65
CA PRO A 152 -17.76 25.66 31.41
C PRO A 152 -16.58 25.06 32.16
N PHE A 153 -15.43 25.72 32.10
CA PHE A 153 -14.21 25.34 32.80
C PHE A 153 -13.75 26.48 33.71
N PRO A 154 -14.27 26.56 34.96
CA PRO A 154 -13.98 27.65 35.87
C PRO A 154 -12.48 27.82 36.17
N GLU A 155 -12.02 29.06 36.34
CA GLU A 155 -10.64 29.35 36.74
C GLU A 155 -10.27 28.69 38.08
N THR A 156 -11.25 28.50 38.97
CA THR A 156 -11.09 27.86 40.27
C THR A 156 -10.95 26.33 40.21
N THR A 157 -11.22 25.71 39.05
CA THR A 157 -11.08 24.25 38.92
C THR A 157 -9.61 23.88 39.05
N SER A 158 -9.29 22.93 39.94
CA SER A 158 -7.94 22.38 40.08
C SER A 158 -7.91 20.94 39.57
N ILE A 159 -6.90 20.63 38.77
CA ILE A 159 -6.67 19.28 38.23
C ILE A 159 -5.35 18.77 38.76
N ALA A 160 -5.40 17.73 39.58
CA ALA A 160 -4.24 16.99 40.05
C ALA A 160 -3.95 15.79 39.14
N LEU A 161 -2.70 15.36 39.10
CA LEU A 161 -2.25 14.16 38.38
C LEU A 161 -1.79 13.10 39.38
N LYS A 162 -2.13 11.85 39.11
CA LYS A 162 -1.64 10.68 39.85
C LYS A 162 -1.32 9.56 38.87
N GLN A 163 -0.22 8.85 39.08
CA GLN A 163 0.24 7.76 38.21
C GLN A 163 0.43 6.48 39.03
N GLY A 164 0.25 5.34 38.36
CA GLY A 164 0.36 4.00 38.95
C GLY A 164 -0.97 3.45 39.48
N TYR A 165 -0.94 2.16 39.83
CA TYR A 165 -2.10 1.39 40.24
C TYR A 165 -1.91 0.79 41.64
N ASP A 166 -2.98 0.77 42.44
CA ASP A 166 -3.03 -0.03 43.67
C ASP A 166 -3.37 -1.48 43.32
N TRP A 167 -2.34 -2.24 42.91
CA TRP A 167 -2.50 -3.65 42.54
C TRP A 167 -3.05 -4.50 43.68
N GLN A 168 -2.74 -4.17 44.94
CA GLN A 168 -3.26 -4.91 46.08
C GLN A 168 -4.78 -4.75 46.20
N ALA A 169 -5.31 -3.55 45.97
CA ALA A 169 -6.74 -3.30 45.91
C ALA A 169 -7.39 -3.94 44.68
N LEU A 170 -6.80 -3.77 43.48
CA LEU A 170 -7.36 -4.27 42.22
C LEU A 170 -7.42 -5.80 42.14
N LEU A 171 -6.48 -6.50 42.78
CA LEU A 171 -6.46 -7.97 42.80
C LEU A 171 -7.46 -8.57 43.80
N GLN A 172 -8.17 -7.75 44.60
CA GLN A 172 -9.24 -8.24 45.46
C GLN A 172 -10.38 -8.79 44.59
N GLY A 173 -10.59 -10.11 44.65
CA GLY A 173 -11.60 -10.82 43.86
C GLY A 173 -11.06 -11.51 42.61
N ALA A 174 -9.75 -11.46 42.35
CA ALA A 174 -9.10 -12.24 41.30
C ALA A 174 -8.44 -13.51 41.85
N SER A 175 -8.55 -14.62 41.13
CA SER A 175 -7.78 -15.84 41.36
C SER A 175 -7.13 -16.32 40.06
N PHE A 176 -6.17 -17.25 40.17
CA PHE A 176 -5.26 -17.61 39.08
C PHE A 176 -5.07 -19.11 38.98
N ASP A 177 -4.97 -19.63 37.75
CA ASP A 177 -4.66 -21.03 37.44
C ASP A 177 -3.74 -21.11 36.21
N THR A 178 -3.06 -22.24 36.04
CA THR A 178 -2.19 -22.51 34.89
C THR A 178 -2.84 -23.39 33.82
N VAL A 179 -4.09 -23.80 34.04
CA VAL A 179 -4.84 -24.67 33.13
C VAL A 179 -6.08 -23.95 32.63
N PHE A 180 -6.17 -23.74 31.32
CA PHE A 180 -7.36 -23.14 30.70
C PHE A 180 -8.67 -23.85 31.12
N ALA A 181 -9.65 -23.06 31.55
CA ALA A 181 -10.97 -23.58 31.88
C ALA A 181 -11.75 -23.87 30.60
N LYS A 182 -12.33 -25.07 30.51
CA LYS A 182 -13.10 -25.55 29.36
C LYS A 182 -14.11 -24.53 28.82
N ASP A 183 -14.88 -23.91 29.70
CA ASP A 183 -15.92 -22.93 29.36
C ASP A 183 -15.45 -21.48 29.63
N GLY A 184 -14.14 -21.25 29.69
CA GLY A 184 -13.54 -19.93 29.86
C GLY A 184 -13.54 -19.11 28.57
N ILE A 185 -13.75 -17.80 28.72
CA ILE A 185 -13.76 -16.85 27.60
C ILE A 185 -12.31 -16.55 27.20
N VAL A 186 -12.02 -16.57 25.90
CA VAL A 186 -10.71 -16.18 25.37
C VAL A 186 -10.47 -14.69 25.61
N CYS A 187 -9.34 -14.37 26.23
CA CYS A 187 -8.97 -13.00 26.56
C CYS A 187 -7.58 -12.68 25.99
N ASN A 188 -7.51 -11.62 25.18
CA ASN A 188 -6.32 -11.07 24.56
C ASN A 188 -6.61 -9.61 24.19
N PRO A 189 -5.63 -8.81 23.73
CA PRO A 189 -5.85 -7.40 23.44
C PRO A 189 -7.01 -7.12 22.48
N GLN A 190 -7.23 -7.98 21.48
CA GLN A 190 -8.31 -7.81 20.51
C GLN A 190 -9.70 -8.18 21.06
N LYS A 191 -9.78 -9.15 21.98
CA LYS A 191 -11.02 -9.58 22.64
C LYS A 191 -11.35 -8.82 23.91
N LEU A 192 -10.40 -8.08 24.48
CA LEU A 192 -10.57 -7.31 25.70
C LEU A 192 -11.77 -6.32 25.63
N PRO A 193 -12.01 -5.59 24.52
CA PRO A 193 -13.16 -4.68 24.41
C PRO A 193 -14.51 -5.37 24.67
N GLU A 194 -14.65 -6.66 24.32
CA GLU A 194 -15.89 -7.43 24.52
C GLU A 194 -16.25 -7.61 26.02
N LEU A 195 -15.26 -7.49 26.92
CA LEU A 195 -15.50 -7.48 28.36
C LEU A 195 -16.29 -6.24 28.81
N PHE A 196 -16.11 -5.12 28.12
CA PHE A 196 -16.73 -3.83 28.45
C PHE A 196 -17.97 -3.55 27.62
N ARG A 197 -17.97 -3.93 26.34
CA ARG A 197 -19.06 -3.65 25.40
C ARG A 197 -19.04 -4.62 24.24
N ARG A 198 -20.21 -5.06 23.78
CA ARG A 198 -20.36 -5.88 22.57
C ARG A 198 -21.34 -5.26 21.60
N TYR A 199 -21.30 -5.73 20.35
CA TYR A 199 -22.20 -5.29 19.31
C TYR A 199 -22.86 -6.49 18.64
N GLU A 200 -24.09 -6.30 18.18
CA GLU A 200 -24.83 -7.31 17.45
C GLU A 200 -25.57 -6.66 16.27
N CYS A 201 -25.41 -7.24 15.09
CA CYS A 201 -26.12 -6.80 13.90
C CYS A 201 -27.44 -7.57 13.76
N ARG A 202 -28.58 -6.87 13.74
CA ARG A 202 -29.90 -7.47 13.48
C ARG A 202 -30.69 -6.59 12.52
N ASP A 203 -31.26 -7.20 11.49
CA ASP A 203 -32.08 -6.50 10.49
C ASP A 203 -31.39 -5.23 9.95
N GLU A 204 -30.12 -5.39 9.55
CA GLU A 204 -29.25 -4.32 9.05
C GLU A 204 -28.95 -3.17 10.04
N SER A 205 -29.31 -3.32 11.31
CA SER A 205 -29.11 -2.32 12.37
C SER A 205 -28.11 -2.84 13.42
N LEU A 206 -27.35 -1.94 14.04
CA LEU A 206 -26.34 -2.31 15.04
C LEU A 206 -26.84 -2.00 16.45
N TYR A 207 -26.87 -3.02 17.30
CA TYR A 207 -27.28 -2.89 18.70
C TYR A 207 -26.07 -2.98 19.61
N THR A 208 -25.98 -2.06 20.56
CA THR A 208 -24.98 -2.15 21.64
C THR A 208 -25.52 -3.09 22.71
N LEU A 209 -24.72 -4.09 23.08
CA LEU A 209 -25.01 -5.06 24.13
C LEU A 209 -24.12 -4.79 25.36
N PRO A 210 -24.58 -5.16 26.57
CA PRO A 210 -23.73 -5.22 27.75
C PRO A 210 -22.45 -6.03 27.49
N GLY A 211 -21.33 -5.52 28.02
CA GLY A 211 -20.07 -6.26 28.06
C GLY A 211 -20.17 -7.51 28.92
N LEU A 212 -19.23 -8.43 28.75
CA LEU A 212 -19.24 -9.71 29.47
C LEU A 212 -19.13 -9.53 30.99
N LEU A 213 -18.46 -8.47 31.47
CA LEU A 213 -18.38 -8.18 32.92
C LEU A 213 -19.74 -7.75 33.49
N GLU A 214 -20.51 -6.95 32.75
CA GLU A 214 -21.85 -6.55 33.19
C GLU A 214 -22.83 -7.74 33.14
N GLU A 215 -22.76 -8.57 32.10
CA GLU A 215 -23.60 -9.78 31.97
C GLU A 215 -23.33 -10.81 33.08
N HIS A 216 -22.10 -10.86 33.59
CA HIS A 216 -21.66 -11.75 34.65
C HIS A 216 -21.63 -11.08 36.04
N ALA A 217 -22.38 -9.99 36.23
CA ALA A 217 -22.47 -9.33 37.54
C ALA A 217 -22.76 -10.33 38.67
N ASP A 218 -22.06 -10.16 39.79
CA ASP A 218 -22.09 -11.02 40.99
C ASP A 218 -21.66 -12.49 40.78
N LYS A 219 -21.13 -12.86 39.60
CA LYS A 219 -20.71 -14.23 39.26
C LYS A 219 -19.18 -14.36 39.15
N VAL A 220 -18.73 -15.60 38.99
CA VAL A 220 -17.34 -15.90 38.62
C VAL A 220 -17.24 -15.92 37.09
N LEU A 221 -16.27 -15.20 36.54
CA LEU A 221 -15.95 -15.22 35.12
C LEU A 221 -14.55 -15.79 34.90
N HIS A 222 -14.47 -16.82 34.07
CA HIS A 222 -13.20 -17.46 33.70
C HIS A 222 -12.64 -16.83 32.43
N LEU A 223 -11.41 -16.32 32.49
CA LEU A 223 -10.71 -15.75 31.34
C LEU A 223 -9.48 -16.60 31.01
N ASN A 224 -9.47 -17.18 29.80
CA ASN A 224 -8.33 -17.90 29.25
C ASN A 224 -7.44 -16.88 28.51
N VAL A 225 -6.34 -16.48 29.14
CA VAL A 225 -5.45 -15.44 28.62
C VAL A 225 -4.55 -16.04 27.54
N THR A 226 -4.80 -15.69 26.28
CA THR A 226 -4.06 -16.25 25.13
C THR A 226 -2.89 -15.38 24.67
N ARG A 227 -2.87 -14.09 25.08
CA ARG A 227 -1.77 -13.16 24.87
C ARG A 227 -1.67 -12.18 26.05
N ALA A 228 -0.46 -11.71 26.35
CA ALA A 228 -0.24 -10.73 27.41
C ALA A 228 -1.00 -9.41 27.14
N LEU A 229 -1.61 -8.84 28.18
CA LEU A 229 -2.19 -7.50 28.17
C LEU A 229 -1.22 -6.51 28.82
N SER A 230 -1.34 -5.22 28.47
CA SER A 230 -0.63 -4.16 29.18
C SER A 230 -1.10 -4.05 30.63
N GLU A 231 -0.28 -3.43 31.49
CA GLU A 231 -0.67 -3.11 32.86
C GLU A 231 -1.94 -2.25 32.89
N ASP A 232 -2.03 -1.26 32.01
CA ASP A 232 -3.21 -0.39 31.95
C ASP A 232 -4.49 -1.15 31.58
N ALA A 233 -4.41 -2.06 30.61
CA ALA A 233 -5.51 -2.92 30.21
C ALA A 233 -5.96 -3.86 31.35
N TRP A 234 -5.01 -4.39 32.13
CA TRP A 234 -5.32 -5.18 33.32
C TRP A 234 -6.00 -4.35 34.40
N ALA A 235 -5.49 -3.15 34.67
CA ALA A 235 -6.08 -2.27 35.66
C ALA A 235 -7.51 -1.87 35.29
N GLU A 236 -7.77 -1.59 34.01
CA GLU A 236 -9.11 -1.31 33.50
C GLU A 236 -10.05 -2.51 33.68
N CYS A 237 -9.61 -3.70 33.25
CA CYS A 237 -10.38 -4.94 33.39
C CYS A 237 -10.73 -5.26 34.85
N LEU A 238 -9.75 -5.19 35.75
CA LEU A 238 -9.94 -5.44 37.18
C LEU A 238 -10.85 -4.38 37.83
N SER A 239 -10.68 -3.11 37.48
CA SER A 239 -11.55 -2.02 37.96
C SER A 239 -12.99 -2.22 37.53
N ALA A 240 -13.21 -2.59 36.26
CA ALA A 240 -14.55 -2.86 35.74
C ALA A 240 -15.17 -4.11 36.38
N ALA A 241 -14.38 -5.16 36.61
CA ALA A 241 -14.85 -6.35 37.33
C ALA A 241 -15.31 -6.02 38.75
N GLN A 242 -14.55 -5.20 39.49
CA GLN A 242 -14.94 -4.73 40.82
C GLN A 242 -16.22 -3.90 40.81
N LYS A 243 -16.37 -2.99 39.82
CA LYS A 243 -17.59 -2.19 39.64
C LYS A 243 -18.84 -3.05 39.49
N HIS A 244 -18.75 -4.18 38.79
CA HIS A 244 -19.84 -5.13 38.57
C HIS A 244 -19.83 -6.33 39.55
N GLN A 245 -18.98 -6.30 40.58
CA GLN A 245 -18.82 -7.35 41.59
C GLN A 245 -18.54 -8.75 40.99
N VAL A 246 -17.85 -8.79 39.85
CA VAL A 246 -17.44 -10.03 39.17
C VAL A 246 -16.15 -10.55 39.81
N ARG A 247 -16.14 -11.84 40.16
CA ARG A 247 -14.90 -12.53 40.57
C ARG A 247 -14.20 -13.10 39.35
N LEU A 248 -13.01 -12.60 39.04
CA LEU A 248 -12.25 -13.06 37.88
C LEU A 248 -11.39 -14.28 38.23
N HIS A 249 -11.48 -15.33 37.42
CA HIS A 249 -10.54 -16.44 37.47
C HIS A 249 -9.71 -16.44 36.18
N LEU A 250 -8.43 -16.09 36.32
CA LEU A 250 -7.52 -15.83 35.21
C LEU A 250 -6.64 -17.05 34.96
N HIS A 251 -6.66 -17.58 33.74
CA HIS A 251 -5.91 -18.77 33.36
C HIS A 251 -4.76 -18.42 32.42
N PHE A 252 -3.56 -18.87 32.75
CA PHE A 252 -2.33 -18.62 31.99
C PHE A 252 -1.64 -19.93 31.62
N THR A 253 -1.35 -20.17 30.34
CA THR A 253 -0.70 -21.43 29.91
C THR A 253 0.77 -21.52 30.31
N SER A 254 1.42 -20.38 30.60
CA SER A 254 2.79 -20.35 31.08
C SER A 254 2.98 -19.24 32.12
N ALA A 255 3.96 -19.44 33.01
CA ALA A 255 4.36 -18.41 33.97
C ALA A 255 4.93 -17.16 33.29
N SER A 256 5.47 -17.27 32.07
CA SER A 256 5.98 -16.14 31.29
C SER A 256 4.88 -15.20 30.78
N MET A 257 3.64 -15.66 30.68
CA MET A 257 2.49 -14.83 30.31
C MET A 257 1.87 -14.11 31.51
N MET A 258 2.26 -14.46 32.73
CA MET A 258 1.74 -13.82 33.94
C MET A 258 2.36 -12.43 34.11
N PRO A 259 1.55 -11.38 34.31
CA PRO A 259 2.07 -10.05 34.62
C PRO A 259 2.90 -10.02 35.90
N THR A 260 3.90 -9.14 35.93
CA THR A 260 4.84 -8.97 37.04
C THR A 260 4.18 -8.51 38.34
N PHE A 261 3.06 -7.79 38.26
CA PHE A 261 2.30 -7.35 39.43
C PHE A 261 1.55 -8.50 40.14
N LEU A 262 1.46 -9.69 39.53
CA LEU A 262 0.83 -10.84 40.17
C LEU A 262 1.73 -11.46 41.25
N PRO A 263 1.16 -11.94 42.37
CA PRO A 263 1.94 -12.56 43.43
C PRO A 263 2.69 -13.80 42.92
N SER A 264 4.01 -13.87 43.17
CA SER A 264 4.90 -14.97 42.79
C SER A 264 4.51 -16.34 43.39
N ALA A 265 3.55 -16.37 44.33
CA ALA A 265 3.12 -17.54 45.08
C ALA A 265 2.41 -18.62 44.22
N VAL A 266 1.91 -18.27 43.03
CA VAL A 266 1.29 -19.23 42.08
C VAL A 266 2.35 -20.10 41.41
N ALA A 267 3.58 -19.60 41.22
CA ALA A 267 4.69 -20.39 40.68
C ALA A 267 5.21 -21.47 41.67
N ALA A 268 4.95 -21.31 42.96
CA ALA A 268 5.42 -22.24 43.99
C ALA A 268 4.42 -23.39 44.27
N SER A 269 3.12 -23.18 44.05
CA SER A 269 2.07 -24.13 44.46
C SER A 269 1.93 -25.33 43.52
N SER A 270 2.35 -25.21 42.26
CA SER A 270 2.45 -26.31 41.29
C SER A 270 3.58 -27.32 41.58
N SER A 271 4.51 -27.00 42.49
CA SER A 271 5.63 -27.90 42.84
C SER A 271 5.31 -28.92 43.96
N SER A 272 4.11 -28.87 44.56
CA SER A 272 3.83 -29.62 45.81
C SER A 272 2.78 -30.75 45.70
N SER A 273 2.28 -31.07 44.50
CA SER A 273 1.34 -32.19 44.33
C SER A 273 1.52 -33.01 43.04
N SER A 274 2.75 -33.47 42.78
CA SER A 274 2.98 -34.82 42.22
C SER A 274 4.48 -35.10 42.16
N SER A 275 4.90 -36.08 42.96
CA SER A 275 6.26 -36.59 42.98
C SER A 275 6.52 -37.47 41.74
N SER A 276 7.06 -36.88 40.68
CA SER A 276 7.95 -37.58 39.73
C SER A 276 8.71 -36.61 38.82
N SER A 277 10.04 -36.62 38.98
CA SER A 277 11.10 -36.16 38.06
C SER A 277 11.12 -34.69 37.61
N ARG A 278 12.11 -33.96 38.18
CA ARG A 278 12.98 -32.92 37.58
C ARG A 278 12.46 -32.29 36.27
N GLN A 279 11.89 -31.09 36.37
CA GLN A 279 11.76 -30.16 35.25
C GLN A 279 12.65 -28.93 35.53
N THR A 280 13.78 -28.91 34.84
CA THR A 280 14.54 -27.70 34.52
C THR A 280 14.29 -27.46 33.04
N GLU A 281 13.85 -26.23 32.70
CA GLU A 281 13.87 -25.62 31.36
C GLU A 281 12.94 -26.21 30.29
N ASP A 282 12.18 -25.33 29.63
CA ASP A 282 11.34 -25.49 28.44
C ASP A 282 10.41 -26.71 28.34
N ALA A 283 9.12 -26.46 28.19
CA ALA A 283 8.21 -27.45 27.63
C ALA A 283 8.65 -27.75 26.18
N ALA A 284 9.55 -28.72 26.01
CA ALA A 284 10.08 -29.13 24.72
C ALA A 284 8.92 -29.39 23.76
N PHE A 285 8.89 -28.65 22.64
CA PHE A 285 7.92 -28.85 21.58
C PHE A 285 7.88 -30.32 21.18
N ARG A 286 6.68 -30.85 20.91
CA ARG A 286 6.59 -32.19 20.34
C ARG A 286 7.21 -32.17 18.95
N PRO A 287 8.09 -33.12 18.59
CA PRO A 287 8.58 -33.23 17.23
C PRO A 287 7.40 -33.33 16.25
N TRP A 288 7.48 -32.58 15.15
CA TRP A 288 6.49 -32.63 14.10
C TRP A 288 6.34 -34.05 13.56
N GLN A 289 5.09 -34.53 13.56
CA GLN A 289 4.68 -35.75 12.89
C GLN A 289 3.32 -35.49 12.26
N HIS A 290 3.22 -35.75 10.96
CA HIS A 290 1.98 -35.60 10.23
C HIS A 290 0.90 -36.56 10.79
N ASP A 291 -0.18 -36.01 11.34
CA ASP A 291 -1.33 -36.75 11.84
C ASP A 291 -2.60 -36.35 11.08
N ALA A 292 -2.98 -37.21 10.13
CA ALA A 292 -4.16 -37.02 9.28
C ALA A 292 -5.49 -36.93 10.07
N LYS A 293 -5.52 -37.43 11.32
CA LYS A 293 -6.74 -37.47 12.16
C LYS A 293 -6.90 -36.24 13.05
N ARG A 294 -5.87 -35.38 13.15
CA ARG A 294 -5.90 -34.22 14.03
C ARG A 294 -6.76 -33.12 13.41
N ALA A 295 -7.82 -32.71 14.13
CA ALA A 295 -8.77 -31.71 13.65
C ALA A 295 -8.21 -30.27 13.64
N THR A 296 -7.30 -29.96 14.56
CA THR A 296 -6.58 -28.67 14.63
C THR A 296 -5.13 -28.90 15.03
N ALA A 297 -4.19 -28.39 14.23
CA ALA A 297 -2.75 -28.49 14.48
C ALA A 297 -2.06 -27.13 14.34
N VAL A 298 -1.10 -26.85 15.22
CA VAL A 298 -0.20 -25.69 15.13
C VAL A 298 1.23 -26.21 14.99
N VAL A 299 1.88 -25.82 13.92
CA VAL A 299 3.24 -26.24 13.56
C VAL A 299 4.13 -25.01 13.52
N ILE A 300 5.20 -25.03 14.32
CA ILE A 300 6.28 -24.06 14.24
C ILE A 300 7.35 -24.64 13.33
N SER A 301 7.60 -23.99 12.19
CA SER A 301 8.51 -24.50 11.17
C SER A 301 9.67 -23.55 10.92
N THR A 302 10.88 -24.09 10.77
CA THR A 302 12.04 -23.33 10.30
C THR A 302 12.00 -23.05 8.80
N ASP A 303 11.16 -23.76 8.05
CA ASP A 303 10.90 -23.52 6.62
C ASP A 303 9.44 -23.92 6.30
N PRO A 304 8.49 -22.97 6.44
CA PRO A 304 7.06 -23.25 6.23
C PRO A 304 6.74 -23.90 4.88
N ASP A 305 7.45 -23.52 3.82
CA ASP A 305 7.22 -24.06 2.47
C ASP A 305 7.55 -25.56 2.39
N ALA A 306 8.62 -25.99 3.07
CA ALA A 306 8.96 -27.41 3.16
C ALA A 306 7.93 -28.19 3.98
N THR A 307 7.45 -27.63 5.09
CA THR A 307 6.40 -28.24 5.90
C THR A 307 5.10 -28.39 5.11
N ILE A 308 4.71 -27.36 4.34
CA ILE A 308 3.53 -27.42 3.48
C ILE A 308 3.73 -28.44 2.36
N ALA A 309 4.92 -28.52 1.76
CA ALA A 309 5.25 -29.53 0.76
C ALA A 309 5.14 -30.95 1.34
N ASP A 310 5.66 -31.19 2.55
CA ASP A 310 5.54 -32.48 3.24
C ASP A 310 4.07 -32.89 3.46
N VAL A 311 3.25 -31.96 3.94
CA VAL A 311 1.82 -32.20 4.18
C VAL A 311 1.08 -32.47 2.87
N THR A 312 1.29 -31.63 1.85
CA THR A 312 0.56 -31.72 0.58
C THR A 312 1.02 -32.89 -0.30
N GLN A 313 2.26 -33.37 -0.19
CA GLN A 313 2.69 -34.60 -0.86
C GLN A 313 2.10 -35.86 -0.20
N LYS A 314 1.93 -35.87 1.11
CA LYS A 314 1.30 -36.98 1.86
C LYS A 314 -0.21 -37.03 1.67
N GLU A 315 -0.85 -35.87 1.53
CA GLU A 315 -2.29 -35.74 1.30
C GLU A 315 -2.62 -34.84 0.07
N PRO A 316 -2.32 -35.29 -1.17
CA PRO A 316 -2.52 -34.49 -2.37
C PRO A 316 -3.97 -34.06 -2.56
N GLY A 317 -4.18 -32.77 -2.87
CA GLY A 317 -5.50 -32.21 -3.17
C GLY A 317 -6.44 -32.02 -1.97
N GLN A 318 -6.02 -32.38 -0.76
CA GLN A 318 -6.88 -32.31 0.43
C GLN A 318 -6.90 -30.93 1.10
N TRP A 319 -5.78 -30.21 1.02
CA TRP A 319 -5.57 -28.96 1.75
C TRP A 319 -5.78 -27.73 0.87
N ARG A 320 -6.63 -26.81 1.32
CA ARG A 320 -6.72 -25.44 0.81
C ARG A 320 -5.69 -24.59 1.54
N VAL A 321 -4.58 -24.31 0.88
CA VAL A 321 -3.48 -23.52 1.45
C VAL A 321 -3.71 -22.04 1.16
N VAL A 322 -3.59 -21.21 2.19
CA VAL A 322 -3.80 -19.77 2.11
C VAL A 322 -2.67 -19.07 2.86
N ASP A 323 -1.96 -18.19 2.17
CA ASP A 323 -1.04 -17.25 2.81
C ASP A 323 -1.83 -16.03 3.30
N ILE A 324 -1.65 -15.68 4.57
CA ILE A 324 -2.40 -14.63 5.26
C ILE A 324 -1.52 -13.42 5.64
N SER A 325 -0.31 -13.32 5.07
CA SER A 325 0.66 -12.27 5.41
C SER A 325 0.13 -10.85 5.24
N GLU A 326 -0.75 -10.64 4.26
CA GLU A 326 -1.38 -9.34 3.95
C GLU A 326 -2.88 -9.31 4.29
N CYS A 327 -3.36 -10.22 5.14
CA CYS A 327 -4.78 -10.31 5.52
C CYS A 327 -5.07 -9.59 6.84
N HIS A 328 -6.22 -8.91 6.89
CA HIS A 328 -6.81 -8.45 8.15
C HIS A 328 -7.74 -9.53 8.73
N PRO A 329 -8.04 -9.48 10.05
CA PRO A 329 -8.97 -10.42 10.67
C PRO A 329 -10.31 -10.53 9.94
N GLY A 330 -10.87 -9.40 9.50
CA GLY A 330 -12.17 -9.37 8.82
C GLY A 330 -12.20 -9.97 7.41
N ASP A 331 -11.04 -10.26 6.80
CA ASP A 331 -10.96 -10.97 5.52
C ASP A 331 -11.15 -12.47 5.72
N LEU A 332 -10.56 -13.02 6.78
CA LEU A 332 -10.59 -14.45 7.06
C LEU A 332 -11.77 -14.86 7.97
N LEU A 333 -12.06 -14.01 8.96
CA LEU A 333 -13.03 -14.24 10.03
C LEU A 333 -14.26 -13.34 9.85
N ALA A 334 -15.19 -13.41 10.81
CA ALA A 334 -16.42 -12.62 10.74
C ALA A 334 -16.09 -11.12 10.76
N SER A 335 -16.78 -10.34 9.94
CA SER A 335 -16.61 -8.89 9.90
C SER A 335 -17.94 -8.16 9.84
N LEU A 336 -17.99 -7.03 10.55
CA LEU A 336 -19.10 -6.10 10.50
C LEU A 336 -18.75 -4.96 9.54
N LYS A 337 -19.55 -4.76 8.50
CA LYS A 337 -19.44 -3.61 7.60
C LYS A 337 -20.59 -2.65 7.84
N GLY A 338 -20.29 -1.36 7.96
CA GLY A 338 -21.29 -0.30 8.08
C GLY A 338 -21.18 0.69 6.92
N ARG A 339 -22.33 1.14 6.40
CA ARG A 339 -22.41 2.25 5.43
C ARG A 339 -23.51 3.22 5.83
N PHE A 340 -23.36 4.50 5.49
CA PHE A 340 -24.46 5.46 5.59
C PHE A 340 -25.23 5.45 4.28
N ASP A 341 -26.53 5.15 4.35
CA ASP A 341 -27.43 5.13 3.21
C ASP A 341 -28.05 6.51 3.04
N ASN A 342 -27.57 7.24 2.03
CA ASN A 342 -27.99 8.64 1.78
C ASN A 342 -29.46 8.78 1.40
N ASP A 343 -30.07 7.74 0.80
CA ASP A 343 -31.45 7.77 0.35
C ASP A 343 -32.42 7.59 1.52
N SER A 344 -32.09 6.67 2.44
CA SER A 344 -32.89 6.41 3.64
C SER A 344 -32.51 7.27 4.84
N GLY A 345 -31.34 7.91 4.82
CA GLY A 345 -30.78 8.70 5.91
C GLY A 345 -30.41 7.86 7.14
N ARG A 346 -30.02 6.60 6.95
CA ARG A 346 -29.77 5.62 8.03
C ARG A 346 -28.41 4.95 7.90
N PHE A 347 -27.88 4.50 9.02
CA PHE A 347 -26.74 3.59 9.02
C PHE A 347 -27.23 2.16 8.74
N VAL A 348 -26.59 1.48 7.80
CA VAL A 348 -26.89 0.12 7.39
C VAL A 348 -25.67 -0.74 7.67
N PHE A 349 -25.88 -1.80 8.42
CA PHE A 349 -24.85 -2.76 8.81
C PHE A 349 -25.09 -4.10 8.16
N SER A 350 -24.01 -4.76 7.77
CA SER A 350 -24.05 -6.13 7.29
C SER A 350 -22.96 -6.91 7.98
N GLU A 351 -23.33 -8.02 8.60
CA GLU A 351 -22.37 -8.99 9.10
C GLU A 351 -22.03 -9.96 7.97
N LYS A 352 -20.74 -10.16 7.77
CA LYS A 352 -20.22 -11.13 6.85
C LYS A 352 -19.70 -12.33 7.61
N ILE A 353 -20.13 -13.51 7.18
CA ILE A 353 -19.69 -14.79 7.76
C ILE A 353 -18.22 -15.05 7.38
N SER A 354 -17.47 -15.58 8.35
CA SER A 354 -16.07 -15.99 8.24
C SER A 354 -15.82 -16.99 7.09
N ALA A 355 -14.88 -16.66 6.20
CA ALA A 355 -14.43 -17.53 5.11
C ALA A 355 -13.87 -18.86 5.64
N LEU A 356 -13.12 -18.78 6.74
CA LEU A 356 -12.53 -19.93 7.39
C LEU A 356 -13.60 -20.84 7.99
N THR A 357 -14.55 -20.26 8.72
CA THR A 357 -15.63 -21.01 9.39
C THR A 357 -16.50 -21.71 8.35
N MET A 358 -16.90 -21.01 7.28
CA MET A 358 -17.67 -21.60 6.18
C MET A 358 -16.95 -22.82 5.56
N ALA A 359 -15.63 -22.72 5.35
CA ALA A 359 -14.87 -23.83 4.77
C ALA A 359 -14.75 -25.03 5.74
N LEU A 360 -14.53 -24.78 7.03
CA LEU A 360 -14.44 -25.83 8.05
C LEU A 360 -15.81 -26.51 8.28
N ASP A 361 -16.89 -25.75 8.31
CA ASP A 361 -18.27 -26.26 8.44
C ASP A 361 -18.67 -27.11 7.23
N ALA A 362 -18.20 -26.74 6.03
CA ALA A 362 -18.33 -27.56 4.82
C ALA A 362 -17.43 -28.81 4.80
N GLY A 363 -16.63 -29.03 5.85
CA GLY A 363 -15.78 -30.21 5.99
C GLY A 363 -14.42 -30.13 5.27
N HIS A 364 -14.03 -28.96 4.79
CA HIS A 364 -12.74 -28.79 4.09
C HIS A 364 -11.54 -28.77 5.06
N SER A 365 -10.37 -29.13 4.54
CA SER A 365 -9.10 -28.96 5.25
C SER A 365 -8.46 -27.64 4.81
N VAL A 366 -8.19 -26.74 5.75
CA VAL A 366 -7.62 -25.42 5.50
C VAL A 366 -6.26 -25.32 6.19
N LEU A 367 -5.24 -24.89 5.45
CA LEU A 367 -3.90 -24.62 5.96
C LEU A 367 -3.62 -23.12 5.84
N LEU A 368 -3.34 -22.48 6.97
CA LEU A 368 -2.96 -21.06 7.04
C LEU A 368 -1.45 -20.94 7.25
N THR A 369 -0.81 -20.07 6.48
CA THR A 369 0.64 -19.82 6.56
C THR A 369 0.99 -18.36 6.27
N GLY A 370 2.28 -18.03 6.26
CA GLY A 370 2.77 -16.67 6.10
C GLY A 370 2.97 -15.95 7.43
N ALA A 371 2.95 -14.62 7.40
CA ALA A 371 3.09 -13.78 8.58
C ALA A 371 1.75 -13.61 9.30
N PHE A 372 1.67 -14.09 10.54
CA PHE A 372 0.50 -13.88 11.39
C PHE A 372 0.62 -12.54 12.11
N SER A 373 -0.19 -11.55 11.73
CA SER A 373 -0.27 -10.31 12.50
C SER A 373 -0.78 -10.59 13.92
N PRO A 374 -0.36 -9.81 14.93
CA PRO A 374 -0.83 -9.99 16.31
C PRO A 374 -2.36 -9.97 16.42
N GLU A 375 -3.03 -9.11 15.65
CA GLU A 375 -4.48 -8.97 15.64
C GLU A 375 -5.15 -10.23 15.06
N LEU A 376 -4.60 -10.79 13.97
CA LEU A 376 -5.13 -12.01 13.37
C LEU A 376 -4.87 -13.23 14.24
N ALA A 377 -3.71 -13.32 14.88
CA ALA A 377 -3.40 -14.39 15.84
C ALA A 377 -4.35 -14.39 17.04
N ASP A 378 -4.68 -13.20 17.56
CA ASP A 378 -5.61 -13.02 18.67
C ASP A 378 -7.04 -13.49 18.32
N GLU A 379 -7.53 -13.15 17.12
CA GLU A 379 -8.86 -13.58 16.67
C GLU A 379 -8.89 -15.09 16.35
N LEU A 380 -7.81 -15.63 15.78
CA LEU A 380 -7.66 -17.07 15.56
C LEU A 380 -7.60 -17.86 16.88
N ALA A 381 -7.19 -17.25 17.99
CA ALA A 381 -7.13 -17.93 19.28
C ALA A 381 -8.49 -18.46 19.73
N GLU A 382 -9.57 -17.72 19.46
CA GLU A 382 -10.94 -18.16 19.74
C GLU A 382 -11.32 -19.38 18.88
N VAL A 383 -10.98 -19.36 17.58
CA VAL A 383 -11.24 -20.49 16.67
C VAL A 383 -10.44 -21.73 17.09
N ILE A 384 -9.17 -21.58 17.46
CA ILE A 384 -8.32 -22.69 17.91
C ILE A 384 -8.87 -23.27 19.21
N TYR A 385 -9.27 -22.41 20.15
CA TYR A 385 -9.75 -22.80 21.46
C TYR A 385 -11.09 -23.52 21.41
N THR A 386 -12.09 -22.95 20.72
CA THR A 386 -13.43 -23.54 20.57
C THR A 386 -13.40 -24.92 19.91
N ARG A 387 -12.45 -25.16 19.01
CA ARG A 387 -12.25 -26.45 18.35
C ARG A 387 -11.61 -27.53 19.25
N ARG A 388 -11.10 -27.19 20.44
CA ARG A 388 -10.50 -28.18 21.36
C ARG A 388 -11.56 -29.04 22.03
N GLY A 389 -11.41 -30.37 21.93
CA GLY A 389 -12.24 -31.33 22.68
C GLY A 389 -13.69 -31.44 22.21
N GLN A 390 -14.06 -30.76 21.12
CA GLN A 390 -15.36 -30.90 20.45
C GLN A 390 -15.23 -31.76 19.18
N SER A 391 -16.29 -32.48 18.82
CA SER A 391 -16.37 -33.10 17.49
C SER A 391 -16.52 -31.99 16.45
N THR A 392 -15.49 -31.74 15.67
CA THR A 392 -15.47 -30.66 14.69
C THR A 392 -15.52 -31.21 13.27
N THR A 393 -16.12 -30.44 12.36
CA THR A 393 -16.02 -30.66 10.91
C THR A 393 -14.79 -29.93 10.36
N GLY A 394 -14.24 -30.48 9.28
CA GLY A 394 -13.05 -29.96 8.62
C GLY A 394 -11.78 -30.06 9.46
N ARG A 395 -10.64 -29.71 8.84
CA ARG A 395 -9.32 -29.70 9.52
C ARG A 395 -8.69 -28.33 9.39
N LEU A 396 -8.05 -27.86 10.46
CA LEU A 396 -7.31 -26.60 10.47
C LEU A 396 -5.84 -26.87 10.80
N MET A 397 -4.94 -26.42 9.94
CA MET A 397 -3.50 -26.42 10.22
C MET A 397 -2.98 -24.99 10.14
N LEU A 398 -2.22 -24.57 11.15
CA LEU A 398 -1.50 -23.30 11.16
C LEU A 398 0.00 -23.61 11.11
N VAL A 399 0.68 -23.10 10.08
CA VAL A 399 2.14 -23.24 9.92
C VAL A 399 2.76 -21.86 10.08
N ALA A 400 3.37 -21.63 11.24
CA ALA A 400 4.01 -20.36 11.61
C ALA A 400 5.51 -20.53 11.80
N SER A 401 6.28 -19.46 11.66
CA SER A 401 7.74 -19.48 11.89
C SER A 401 8.14 -19.16 13.33
N HIS A 402 7.23 -18.55 14.09
CA HIS A 402 7.51 -17.95 15.39
C HIS A 402 6.65 -18.58 16.50
N PRO A 403 7.24 -19.22 17.53
CA PRO A 403 6.51 -19.96 18.55
C PRO A 403 5.62 -19.08 19.44
N GLU A 404 5.99 -17.83 19.65
CA GLU A 404 5.26 -16.87 20.49
C GLU A 404 3.86 -16.56 19.96
N THR A 405 3.64 -16.68 18.65
CA THR A 405 2.36 -16.41 17.96
C THR A 405 1.21 -17.21 18.57
N PHE A 406 1.48 -18.45 18.98
CA PHE A 406 0.45 -19.40 19.43
C PHE A 406 0.82 -20.06 20.77
N ALA A 407 1.60 -19.38 21.62
CA ALA A 407 2.16 -19.95 22.86
C ALA A 407 1.10 -20.50 23.84
N PHE A 408 -0.17 -20.12 23.65
CA PHE A 408 -1.31 -20.58 24.44
C PHE A 408 -1.82 -21.99 24.08
N THR A 409 -1.32 -22.62 23.00
CA THR A 409 -1.79 -23.93 22.54
C THR A 409 -0.65 -24.94 22.37
N GLU A 410 -0.98 -26.24 22.30
CA GLU A 410 0.00 -27.29 22.00
C GLU A 410 0.55 -27.10 20.59
N GLN A 411 1.87 -26.92 20.50
CA GLN A 411 2.60 -26.75 19.26
C GLN A 411 3.49 -27.97 18.99
N SER A 412 3.68 -28.26 17.70
CA SER A 412 4.74 -29.15 17.23
C SER A 412 5.82 -28.36 16.51
N ALA A 413 7.08 -28.72 16.71
CA ALA A 413 8.20 -28.09 16.01
C ALA A 413 8.66 -28.96 14.82
N HIS A 414 8.74 -28.36 13.64
CA HIS A 414 9.36 -28.95 12.45
C HIS A 414 10.67 -28.23 12.15
N GLU A 415 11.77 -28.80 12.63
CA GLU A 415 13.11 -28.39 12.20
C GLU A 415 13.44 -29.04 10.86
N VAL A 416 13.21 -28.30 9.78
CA VAL A 416 13.39 -28.81 8.42
C VAL A 416 14.86 -29.00 8.12
N THR A 417 15.26 -30.22 7.75
CA THR A 417 16.65 -30.55 7.44
C THR A 417 16.97 -30.43 5.93
N ALA A 418 18.24 -30.27 5.58
CA ALA A 418 18.69 -30.28 4.18
C ALA A 418 18.32 -31.59 3.45
N ALA A 419 18.41 -32.74 4.14
CA ALA A 419 18.04 -34.04 3.58
C ALA A 419 16.54 -34.14 3.29
N GLU A 420 15.70 -33.56 4.15
CA GLU A 420 14.25 -33.47 3.91
C GLU A 420 13.94 -32.60 2.69
N LYS A 421 14.56 -31.41 2.57
CA LYS A 421 14.38 -30.55 1.39
C LYS A 421 14.78 -31.27 0.09
N GLN A 422 15.90 -32.00 0.10
CA GLN A 422 16.35 -32.78 -1.05
C GLN A 422 15.35 -33.87 -1.43
N ALA A 423 14.83 -34.61 -0.45
CA ALA A 423 13.85 -35.67 -0.67
C ALA A 423 12.53 -35.13 -1.21
N LEU A 424 11.99 -34.06 -0.60
CA LEU A 424 10.75 -33.41 -1.00
C LEU A 424 10.83 -32.78 -2.41
N LEU A 425 12.03 -32.34 -2.83
CA LEU A 425 12.27 -31.81 -4.17
C LEU A 425 12.56 -32.89 -5.22
N GLU A 426 12.76 -34.15 -4.78
CA GLU A 426 13.13 -35.30 -5.61
C GLU A 426 14.40 -35.03 -6.45
N LEU A 427 15.39 -34.34 -5.87
CA LEU A 427 16.60 -33.92 -6.58
C LEU A 427 17.53 -35.10 -6.87
N GLN A 428 17.95 -35.21 -8.13
CA GLN A 428 19.07 -36.06 -8.54
C GLN A 428 20.42 -35.39 -8.22
N ASP A 429 21.51 -36.17 -8.20
CA ASP A 429 22.85 -35.66 -7.85
C ASP A 429 23.32 -34.54 -8.81
N GLU A 430 23.05 -34.65 -10.12
CA GLU A 430 23.38 -33.60 -11.07
C GLU A 430 22.57 -32.32 -10.82
N GLU A 431 21.28 -32.45 -10.48
CA GLU A 431 20.40 -31.32 -10.18
C GLU A 431 20.83 -30.62 -8.88
N LEU A 432 21.18 -31.39 -7.85
CA LEU A 432 21.68 -30.87 -6.59
C LEU A 432 22.94 -30.02 -6.82
N SER A 433 23.89 -30.51 -7.62
CA SER A 433 25.08 -29.74 -7.98
C SER A 433 24.71 -28.44 -8.71
N ALA A 434 23.78 -28.50 -9.67
CA ALA A 434 23.38 -27.36 -10.49
C ALA A 434 22.65 -26.25 -9.71
N ILE A 435 21.86 -26.58 -8.67
CA ILE A 435 21.15 -25.57 -7.86
C ILE A 435 22.00 -24.91 -6.77
N GLY A 436 23.26 -25.36 -6.58
CA GLY A 436 24.21 -24.83 -5.60
C GLY A 436 24.71 -25.81 -4.54
N GLY A 437 24.37 -27.11 -4.65
CA GLY A 437 24.84 -28.17 -3.77
C GLY A 437 24.27 -28.13 -2.35
N ALA A 438 24.91 -28.84 -1.43
CA ALA A 438 24.48 -28.95 -0.03
C ALA A 438 24.37 -27.60 0.69
N GLY A 439 25.26 -26.64 0.38
CA GLY A 439 25.20 -25.31 0.98
C GLY A 439 23.93 -24.53 0.63
N ALA A 440 23.37 -24.76 -0.56
CA ALA A 440 22.08 -24.17 -0.95
C ALA A 440 20.91 -24.79 -0.16
N LEU A 441 20.93 -26.10 0.11
CA LEU A 441 19.90 -26.77 0.91
C LEU A 441 19.85 -26.24 2.36
N GLU A 442 21.00 -25.87 2.92
CA GLU A 442 21.08 -25.35 4.29
C GLU A 442 20.64 -23.87 4.42
N THR A 443 20.82 -23.07 3.37
CA THR A 443 20.68 -21.61 3.46
C THR A 443 19.45 -21.04 2.76
N LEU A 444 18.93 -21.71 1.73
CA LEU A 444 17.79 -21.23 0.96
C LEU A 444 16.48 -21.84 1.44
N SER A 445 15.39 -21.08 1.29
CA SER A 445 14.04 -21.58 1.51
C SER A 445 13.67 -22.67 0.49
N PHE A 446 12.73 -23.54 0.85
CA PHE A 446 12.25 -24.58 -0.04
C PHE A 446 11.64 -24.01 -1.33
N ALA A 447 10.91 -22.88 -1.26
CA ALA A 447 10.38 -22.20 -2.44
C ALA A 447 11.48 -21.76 -3.41
N GLN A 448 12.58 -21.16 -2.91
CA GLN A 448 13.72 -20.75 -3.73
C GLN A 448 14.42 -21.95 -4.38
N LEU A 449 14.60 -23.04 -3.62
CA LEU A 449 15.20 -24.28 -4.15
C LEU A 449 14.32 -24.90 -5.24
N LYS A 450 12.99 -24.92 -5.03
CA LYS A 450 12.01 -25.35 -6.05
C LYS A 450 12.11 -24.49 -7.30
N ALA A 451 12.17 -23.16 -7.16
CA ALA A 451 12.32 -22.24 -8.28
C ALA A 451 13.61 -22.49 -9.08
N ARG A 452 14.75 -22.70 -8.38
CA ARG A 452 16.03 -23.05 -9.02
C ARG A 452 15.95 -24.38 -9.77
N ARG A 453 15.39 -25.43 -9.14
CA ARG A 453 15.20 -26.74 -9.77
C ARG A 453 14.35 -26.62 -11.04
N ASP A 454 13.22 -25.93 -10.95
CA ASP A 454 12.31 -25.76 -12.08
C ASP A 454 12.98 -24.97 -13.21
N PHE A 455 13.82 -23.98 -12.88
CA PHE A 455 14.61 -23.23 -13.86
C PHE A 455 15.64 -24.12 -14.59
N ILE A 456 16.45 -24.90 -13.88
CA ILE A 456 17.47 -25.76 -14.53
C ILE A 456 16.85 -26.88 -15.37
N ARG A 457 15.65 -27.35 -15.02
CA ARG A 457 14.89 -28.31 -15.83
C ARG A 457 14.42 -27.68 -17.15
N ALA A 458 13.97 -26.43 -17.11
CA ALA A 458 13.57 -25.69 -18.30
C ALA A 458 14.77 -25.20 -19.13
N HIS A 459 15.90 -24.91 -18.49
CA HIS A 459 17.11 -24.35 -19.10
C HIS A 459 18.38 -25.12 -18.70
N PRO A 460 18.57 -26.36 -19.18
CA PRO A 460 19.71 -27.19 -18.79
C PRO A 460 21.06 -26.50 -19.02
N GLY A 461 21.92 -26.51 -18.00
CA GLY A 461 23.27 -25.95 -18.06
C GLY A 461 23.38 -24.44 -17.82
N GLN A 462 22.26 -23.72 -17.61
CA GLN A 462 22.29 -22.30 -17.25
C GLN A 462 22.40 -22.08 -15.73
N ASN A 463 22.88 -20.90 -15.33
CA ASN A 463 22.95 -20.51 -13.92
C ASN A 463 21.52 -20.35 -13.36
N PRO A 464 21.13 -21.06 -12.28
CA PRO A 464 19.80 -20.99 -11.70
C PRO A 464 19.42 -19.61 -11.15
N GLN A 465 20.40 -18.74 -10.86
CA GLN A 465 20.13 -17.36 -10.42
C GLN A 465 19.45 -16.53 -11.51
N LYS A 466 19.54 -16.96 -12.77
CA LYS A 466 18.86 -16.29 -13.88
C LYS A 466 17.33 -16.29 -13.78
N ALA A 467 16.75 -17.13 -12.93
CA ALA A 467 15.32 -17.08 -12.63
C ALA A 467 14.88 -15.74 -11.99
N TRP A 468 15.81 -14.94 -11.47
CA TRP A 468 15.58 -13.60 -10.91
C TRP A 468 16.26 -12.48 -11.74
N GLU A 469 16.82 -12.81 -12.91
CA GLU A 469 17.57 -11.83 -13.72
C GLU A 469 16.66 -10.66 -14.14
N GLY A 470 17.11 -9.43 -13.92
CA GLY A 470 16.33 -8.23 -14.21
C GLY A 470 15.38 -7.78 -13.08
N MET A 471 15.16 -8.55 -12.01
CA MET A 471 14.28 -8.09 -10.90
C MET A 471 14.96 -7.04 -10.02
N GLU A 472 16.23 -7.22 -9.68
CA GLU A 472 17.00 -6.25 -8.90
C GLU A 472 17.74 -5.26 -9.79
N THR A 473 18.49 -5.78 -10.77
CA THR A 473 19.31 -5.02 -11.72
C THR A 473 19.18 -5.63 -13.10
N LEU A 474 19.40 -4.83 -14.15
CA LEU A 474 19.41 -5.33 -15.53
C LEU A 474 20.80 -5.84 -15.93
N PRO A 475 20.86 -6.88 -16.78
CA PRO A 475 22.09 -7.28 -17.43
C PRO A 475 22.58 -6.17 -18.37
N GLY A 476 23.89 -6.20 -18.68
CA GLY A 476 24.65 -5.08 -19.23
C GLY A 476 24.24 -4.51 -20.61
N LYS A 477 25.19 -3.79 -21.21
CA LYS A 477 25.02 -2.88 -22.37
C LYS A 477 24.11 -3.41 -23.50
N VAL A 478 23.20 -2.55 -23.95
CA VAL A 478 22.31 -2.78 -25.09
C VAL A 478 23.10 -2.73 -26.41
N GLU A 479 23.00 -3.78 -27.22
CA GLU A 479 23.50 -3.80 -28.60
C GLU A 479 22.36 -4.08 -29.57
N LEU A 480 22.13 -3.17 -30.52
CA LEU A 480 21.07 -3.31 -31.52
C LEU A 480 21.67 -3.81 -32.84
N ALA A 481 21.02 -4.80 -33.44
CA ALA A 481 21.34 -5.24 -34.79
C ALA A 481 21.11 -4.10 -35.79
N PRO A 482 21.93 -3.99 -36.87
CA PRO A 482 21.75 -2.97 -37.88
C PRO A 482 20.39 -3.13 -38.56
N PHE A 483 19.74 -1.98 -38.85
CA PHE A 483 18.43 -1.98 -39.51
C PHE A 483 18.53 -2.46 -40.96
N ASN A 484 17.62 -3.34 -41.35
CA ASN A 484 17.44 -3.76 -42.73
C ASN A 484 15.96 -3.58 -43.13
N ALA A 485 15.71 -2.67 -44.08
CA ALA A 485 14.35 -2.37 -44.52
C ALA A 485 13.67 -3.56 -45.21
N GLU A 486 14.42 -4.36 -45.98
CA GLU A 486 13.85 -5.42 -46.84
C GLU A 486 13.20 -6.55 -46.02
N ASN A 487 13.72 -6.82 -44.82
CA ASN A 487 13.25 -7.89 -43.94
C ASN A 487 12.65 -7.35 -42.62
N SER A 488 12.56 -6.02 -42.44
CA SER A 488 12.11 -5.39 -41.19
C SER A 488 10.77 -5.93 -40.68
N LEU A 489 9.78 -6.11 -41.55
CA LEU A 489 8.48 -6.72 -41.20
C LEU A 489 8.61 -8.15 -40.68
N GLU A 490 9.46 -8.98 -41.29
CA GLU A 490 9.67 -10.36 -40.87
C GLU A 490 10.45 -10.41 -39.54
N GLU A 491 11.47 -9.56 -39.39
CA GLU A 491 12.23 -9.42 -38.15
C GLU A 491 11.36 -8.99 -36.97
N ALA A 492 10.48 -7.99 -37.17
CA ALA A 492 9.54 -7.55 -36.14
C ALA A 492 8.56 -8.66 -35.74
N ARG A 493 7.99 -9.38 -36.73
CA ARG A 493 7.12 -10.54 -36.47
C ARG A 493 7.83 -11.64 -35.70
N ARG A 494 9.07 -11.97 -36.09
CA ARG A 494 9.89 -12.98 -35.42
C ARG A 494 10.20 -12.58 -33.98
N PHE A 495 10.49 -11.31 -33.74
CA PHE A 495 10.75 -10.77 -32.40
C PHE A 495 9.52 -10.93 -31.48
N HIS A 496 8.34 -10.52 -31.95
CA HIS A 496 7.10 -10.65 -31.17
C HIS A 496 6.69 -12.11 -30.95
N ALA A 497 6.87 -12.97 -31.96
CA ALA A 497 6.67 -14.42 -31.81
C ALA A 497 7.61 -15.01 -30.75
N GLY A 498 8.88 -14.63 -30.76
CA GLY A 498 9.86 -15.05 -29.75
C GLY A 498 9.48 -14.61 -28.32
N ARG A 499 9.00 -13.36 -28.15
CA ARG A 499 8.48 -12.91 -26.84
C ARG A 499 7.26 -13.71 -26.39
N LEU A 500 6.34 -14.00 -27.31
CA LEU A 500 5.14 -14.79 -27.02
C LEU A 500 5.53 -16.21 -26.59
N ASP A 501 6.38 -16.89 -27.36
CA ASP A 501 6.86 -18.23 -27.07
C ASP A 501 7.59 -18.30 -25.72
N ALA A 502 8.38 -17.27 -25.38
CA ALA A 502 9.09 -17.21 -24.11
C ALA A 502 8.13 -17.05 -22.92
N VAL A 503 7.15 -16.15 -23.02
CA VAL A 503 6.12 -15.94 -21.97
C VAL A 503 5.26 -17.19 -21.80
N GLU A 504 4.80 -17.79 -22.89
CA GLU A 504 4.02 -19.03 -22.85
C GLU A 504 4.83 -20.22 -22.32
N GLY A 505 6.12 -20.28 -22.64
CA GLY A 505 7.03 -21.28 -22.09
C GLY A 505 7.05 -21.26 -20.57
N VAL A 506 7.15 -20.07 -19.95
CA VAL A 506 7.09 -19.93 -18.49
C VAL A 506 5.70 -20.29 -17.96
N LEU A 507 4.63 -19.72 -18.53
CA LEU A 507 3.25 -19.93 -18.06
C LEU A 507 2.76 -21.38 -18.24
N SER A 508 3.39 -22.18 -19.10
CA SER A 508 3.09 -23.60 -19.25
C SER A 508 3.47 -24.44 -18.03
N SER A 509 4.44 -23.98 -17.24
CA SER A 509 5.02 -24.72 -16.11
C SER A 509 4.96 -23.97 -14.77
N SER A 510 4.50 -22.71 -14.78
CA SER A 510 4.44 -21.86 -13.60
C SER A 510 3.13 -21.07 -13.55
N PRO A 511 2.57 -20.81 -12.35
CA PRO A 511 1.35 -20.01 -12.22
C PRO A 511 1.54 -18.53 -12.55
N PHE A 512 2.79 -18.02 -12.59
CA PHE A 512 3.04 -16.63 -12.98
C PHE A 512 4.34 -16.44 -13.75
N VAL A 513 4.48 -15.27 -14.37
CA VAL A 513 5.72 -14.74 -14.93
C VAL A 513 5.86 -13.26 -14.56
N PHE A 514 7.09 -12.82 -14.26
CA PHE A 514 7.39 -11.41 -14.02
C PHE A 514 8.16 -10.84 -15.22
N LEU A 515 7.51 -9.98 -16.00
CA LEU A 515 8.10 -9.26 -17.12
C LEU A 515 8.90 -8.09 -16.56
N THR A 516 10.22 -8.22 -16.59
CA THR A 516 11.13 -7.13 -16.20
C THR A 516 11.79 -6.52 -17.42
N GLY A 517 12.27 -5.31 -17.31
CA GLY A 517 12.91 -4.57 -18.40
C GLY A 517 12.73 -3.08 -18.16
N LEU A 518 13.45 -2.26 -18.92
CA LEU A 518 13.37 -0.81 -18.77
C LEU A 518 11.97 -0.27 -19.15
N THR A 519 11.69 0.97 -18.76
CA THR A 519 10.51 1.69 -19.22
C THR A 519 10.53 1.82 -20.74
N GLY A 520 9.40 1.56 -21.40
CA GLY A 520 9.27 1.75 -22.85
C GLY A 520 9.70 0.56 -23.72
N VAL A 521 10.18 -0.56 -23.16
CA VAL A 521 10.53 -1.78 -23.92
C VAL A 521 9.32 -2.56 -24.48
N GLY A 522 8.10 -2.09 -24.18
CA GLY A 522 6.85 -2.63 -24.73
C GLY A 522 6.19 -3.74 -23.90
N LYS A 523 6.41 -3.81 -22.57
CA LYS A 523 5.78 -4.82 -21.68
C LYS A 523 4.24 -4.79 -21.77
N THR A 524 3.63 -3.65 -21.47
CA THR A 524 2.16 -3.45 -21.51
C THR A 524 1.60 -3.64 -22.92
N THR A 525 2.30 -3.12 -23.94
CA THR A 525 1.90 -3.26 -25.35
C THR A 525 1.89 -4.72 -25.79
N PHE A 526 2.93 -5.48 -25.43
CA PHE A 526 2.99 -6.92 -25.71
C PHE A 526 1.78 -7.67 -25.15
N VAL A 527 1.42 -7.41 -23.88
CA VAL A 527 0.28 -8.09 -23.25
C VAL A 527 -1.02 -7.76 -23.97
N ARG A 528 -1.26 -6.47 -24.26
CA ARG A 528 -2.50 -6.01 -24.89
C ARG A 528 -2.62 -6.43 -26.36
N GLU A 529 -1.53 -6.42 -27.12
CA GLU A 529 -1.58 -6.58 -28.57
C GLU A 529 -1.19 -7.97 -29.06
N HIS A 530 -0.47 -8.76 -28.26
CA HIS A 530 0.00 -10.09 -28.64
C HIS A 530 -0.58 -11.18 -27.74
N LEU A 531 -0.47 -11.04 -26.41
CA LEU A 531 -0.95 -12.06 -25.48
C LEU A 531 -2.48 -12.17 -25.48
N ALA A 532 -3.18 -11.03 -25.47
CA ALA A 532 -4.65 -10.97 -25.50
C ALA A 532 -5.29 -11.48 -26.80
N LYS A 533 -4.51 -11.67 -27.89
CA LYS A 533 -5.01 -12.30 -29.12
C LYS A 533 -5.19 -13.81 -28.98
N LYS A 534 -4.52 -14.45 -28.02
CA LYS A 534 -4.48 -15.91 -27.85
C LYS A 534 -5.13 -16.38 -26.55
N HIS A 535 -5.12 -15.55 -25.51
CA HIS A 535 -5.59 -15.88 -24.17
C HIS A 535 -6.65 -14.90 -23.67
N SER A 536 -7.39 -15.28 -22.64
CA SER A 536 -8.30 -14.39 -21.94
C SER A 536 -7.49 -13.53 -20.97
N VAL A 537 -7.32 -12.25 -21.28
CA VAL A 537 -6.48 -11.32 -20.51
C VAL A 537 -7.36 -10.29 -19.80
N HIS A 538 -7.21 -10.23 -18.48
CA HIS A 538 -7.87 -9.32 -17.55
C HIS A 538 -6.83 -8.30 -17.09
N LEU A 539 -7.06 -7.01 -17.34
CA LEU A 539 -6.06 -5.95 -17.13
C LEU A 539 -6.33 -5.23 -15.80
N GLY A 540 -5.29 -5.09 -14.98
CA GLY A 540 -5.36 -4.38 -13.71
C GLY A 540 -5.90 -5.23 -12.56
N GLU A 541 -5.69 -4.78 -11.34
CA GLU A 541 -6.19 -5.45 -10.14
C GLU A 541 -7.71 -5.41 -10.02
N GLU A 542 -8.32 -4.35 -10.55
CA GLU A 542 -9.76 -4.16 -10.60
C GLU A 542 -10.48 -5.31 -11.34
N ALA A 543 -9.77 -5.98 -12.25
CA ALA A 543 -10.28 -7.12 -13.00
C ALA A 543 -10.08 -8.47 -12.29
N LEU A 544 -9.60 -8.49 -11.04
CA LEU A 544 -9.38 -9.71 -10.26
C LEU A 544 -10.66 -10.57 -10.15
N GLN A 545 -11.81 -9.93 -9.91
CA GLN A 545 -13.09 -10.66 -9.79
C GLN A 545 -13.54 -11.26 -11.12
N ASP A 546 -13.34 -10.54 -12.22
CA ASP A 546 -13.66 -11.02 -13.57
C ASP A 546 -12.74 -12.19 -13.96
N TRP A 547 -11.45 -12.10 -13.62
CA TRP A 547 -10.49 -13.17 -13.84
C TRP A 547 -10.82 -14.45 -13.07
N ILE A 548 -11.18 -14.33 -11.79
CA ILE A 548 -11.56 -15.47 -10.93
C ILE A 548 -12.81 -16.18 -11.44
N THR A 549 -13.75 -15.42 -12.00
CA THR A 549 -15.04 -15.94 -12.45
C THR A 549 -15.05 -16.33 -13.93
N ASP A 550 -13.93 -16.17 -14.64
CA ASP A 550 -13.77 -16.53 -16.03
C ASP A 550 -13.92 -18.06 -16.22
N LYS A 551 -14.91 -18.45 -17.03
CA LYS A 551 -15.24 -19.86 -17.34
C LYS A 551 -14.78 -20.29 -18.73
N SER A 552 -14.02 -19.45 -19.44
CA SER A 552 -13.49 -19.80 -20.75
C SER A 552 -12.56 -21.01 -20.67
N ASP A 553 -12.43 -21.77 -21.77
CA ASP A 553 -11.46 -22.87 -21.85
C ASP A 553 -10.03 -22.37 -22.14
N ALA A 554 -9.87 -21.07 -22.40
CA ALA A 554 -8.57 -20.44 -22.62
C ALA A 554 -7.76 -20.35 -21.33
N LEU A 555 -6.45 -20.10 -21.49
CA LEU A 555 -5.62 -19.65 -20.38
C LEU A 555 -6.16 -18.29 -19.89
N LYS A 556 -6.39 -18.17 -18.59
CA LYS A 556 -6.98 -16.99 -17.96
C LYS A 556 -5.86 -16.23 -17.30
N ILE A 557 -5.56 -15.04 -17.80
CA ILE A 557 -4.39 -14.27 -17.40
C ILE A 557 -4.86 -12.99 -16.73
N LEU A 558 -4.47 -12.79 -15.48
CA LEU A 558 -4.53 -11.48 -14.83
C LEU A 558 -3.22 -10.75 -15.11
N PHE A 559 -3.29 -9.54 -15.65
CA PHE A 559 -2.12 -8.70 -15.91
C PHE A 559 -2.06 -7.53 -14.94
N ILE A 560 -0.96 -7.43 -14.20
CA ILE A 560 -0.71 -6.37 -13.23
C ILE A 560 0.54 -5.61 -13.67
N ASP A 561 0.37 -4.33 -14.00
CA ASP A 561 1.45 -3.44 -14.43
C ASP A 561 2.05 -2.68 -13.25
N GLU A 562 3.32 -2.29 -13.34
CA GLU A 562 4.10 -1.68 -12.25
C GLU A 562 3.97 -2.41 -10.89
N ALA A 563 3.96 -3.74 -10.93
CA ALA A 563 3.67 -4.60 -9.78
C ALA A 563 4.65 -4.48 -8.60
N ASN A 564 5.76 -3.78 -8.76
CA ASN A 564 6.78 -3.60 -7.73
C ASN A 564 6.96 -2.14 -7.29
N LEU A 565 6.07 -1.24 -7.71
CA LEU A 565 6.05 0.16 -7.29
C LEU A 565 5.39 0.35 -5.92
N GLU A 566 4.48 -0.54 -5.54
CA GLU A 566 3.78 -0.51 -4.25
C GLU A 566 4.49 -1.39 -3.21
N LEU A 567 4.25 -1.14 -1.92
CA LEU A 567 4.76 -1.97 -0.80
C LEU A 567 4.09 -3.36 -0.71
N ARG A 568 3.28 -3.74 -1.71
CA ARG A 568 2.53 -4.99 -1.75
C ARG A 568 3.45 -6.20 -1.94
N GLN A 569 3.18 -7.26 -1.19
CA GLN A 569 3.96 -8.50 -1.20
C GLN A 569 3.39 -9.58 -2.13
N TRP A 570 2.16 -9.39 -2.61
CA TRP A 570 1.43 -10.31 -3.49
C TRP A 570 1.23 -11.71 -2.87
N SER A 571 1.25 -11.78 -1.54
CA SER A 571 1.13 -13.03 -0.75
C SER A 571 -0.13 -13.80 -1.08
N GLN A 572 -1.23 -13.13 -1.41
CA GLN A 572 -2.48 -13.78 -1.84
C GLN A 572 -2.26 -14.79 -2.98
N PHE A 573 -1.30 -14.56 -3.89
CA PHE A 573 -1.03 -15.41 -5.04
C PHE A 573 -0.09 -16.59 -4.74
N GLU A 574 0.45 -16.71 -3.52
CA GLU A 574 1.16 -17.92 -3.06
C GLU A 574 0.24 -19.16 -3.16
N GLY A 575 -1.07 -18.95 -2.95
CA GLY A 575 -2.12 -19.94 -3.15
C GLY A 575 -2.13 -20.63 -4.52
N LEU A 576 -1.56 -20.00 -5.57
CA LEU A 576 -1.48 -20.57 -6.91
C LEU A 576 -0.45 -21.71 -7.05
N PHE A 577 0.48 -21.84 -6.10
CA PHE A 577 1.51 -22.88 -6.10
C PHE A 577 1.07 -24.20 -5.46
N HIS A 578 -0.17 -24.24 -4.95
CA HIS A 578 -0.75 -25.38 -4.25
C HIS A 578 -1.82 -26.07 -5.09
N GLN A 579 -2.15 -27.31 -4.72
CA GLN A 579 -3.18 -28.11 -5.39
C GLN A 579 -4.27 -28.50 -4.38
N PRO A 580 -5.52 -28.07 -4.57
CA PRO A 580 -5.98 -27.18 -5.65
C PRO A 580 -5.55 -25.71 -5.42
N PRO A 581 -5.33 -24.91 -6.48
CA PRO A 581 -5.02 -23.49 -6.35
C PRO A 581 -6.14 -22.77 -5.60
N THR A 582 -5.82 -22.08 -4.50
CA THR A 582 -6.84 -21.45 -3.64
C THR A 582 -6.41 -20.05 -3.24
N LEU A 583 -7.28 -19.06 -3.40
CA LEU A 583 -7.04 -17.68 -2.97
C LEU A 583 -8.08 -17.26 -1.93
N LEU A 584 -7.71 -16.34 -1.03
CA LEU A 584 -8.66 -15.60 -0.20
C LEU A 584 -8.94 -14.26 -0.89
N VAL A 585 -10.15 -14.08 -1.45
CA VAL A 585 -10.50 -12.87 -2.20
C VAL A 585 -11.84 -12.35 -1.70
N ASN A 586 -11.90 -11.06 -1.38
CA ASN A 586 -13.07 -10.41 -0.80
C ASN A 586 -13.65 -11.20 0.38
N GLY A 587 -12.77 -11.86 1.16
CA GLY A 587 -13.05 -12.78 2.26
C GLY A 587 -13.83 -14.04 1.89
N GLU A 588 -13.62 -14.59 0.71
CA GLU A 588 -14.10 -15.93 0.32
C GLU A 588 -12.90 -16.78 -0.09
N LEU A 589 -12.92 -18.07 0.28
CA LEU A 589 -11.93 -19.02 -0.19
C LEU A 589 -12.32 -19.55 -1.56
N VAL A 590 -11.69 -19.00 -2.60
CA VAL A 590 -11.97 -19.34 -3.98
C VAL A 590 -10.96 -20.35 -4.50
N THR A 591 -11.44 -21.51 -4.92
CA THR A 591 -10.64 -22.51 -5.60
C THR A 591 -10.61 -22.23 -7.10
N LEU A 592 -9.42 -22.05 -7.65
CA LEU A 592 -9.18 -21.80 -9.06
C LEU A 592 -8.79 -23.08 -9.80
N THR A 593 -8.83 -23.01 -11.13
CA THR A 593 -8.36 -24.08 -12.01
C THR A 593 -6.88 -23.89 -12.37
N ASP A 594 -6.23 -24.96 -12.82
CA ASP A 594 -4.84 -24.95 -13.31
C ASP A 594 -4.64 -24.15 -14.61
N THR A 595 -5.66 -23.45 -15.13
CA THR A 595 -5.56 -22.53 -16.28
C THR A 595 -5.45 -21.06 -15.85
N HIS A 596 -5.58 -20.75 -14.56
CA HIS A 596 -5.43 -19.40 -14.04
C HIS A 596 -3.94 -19.06 -13.91
N ARG A 597 -3.54 -17.93 -14.49
CA ARG A 597 -2.16 -17.42 -14.49
C ARG A 597 -2.14 -15.93 -14.18
N VAL A 598 -1.00 -15.46 -13.69
CA VAL A 598 -0.75 -14.04 -13.48
C VAL A 598 0.49 -13.61 -14.26
N VAL A 599 0.40 -12.48 -14.95
CA VAL A 599 1.54 -11.81 -15.59
C VAL A 599 1.75 -10.51 -14.84
N PHE A 600 2.89 -10.41 -14.16
CA PHE A 600 3.31 -9.15 -13.55
C PHE A 600 4.25 -8.44 -14.52
N ALA A 601 4.18 -7.12 -14.59
CA ALA A 601 5.21 -6.30 -15.22
C ALA A 601 5.76 -5.29 -14.22
N GLY A 602 7.06 -5.08 -14.27
CA GLY A 602 7.72 -4.10 -13.42
C GLY A 602 9.08 -3.69 -13.99
N ASN A 603 9.67 -2.68 -13.37
CA ASN A 603 11.05 -2.27 -13.65
C ASN A 603 11.95 -2.83 -12.54
N PRO A 604 13.26 -3.00 -12.77
CA PRO A 604 14.17 -3.47 -11.73
C PRO A 604 14.19 -2.54 -10.50
N VAL A 605 14.48 -3.10 -9.32
CA VAL A 605 14.61 -2.32 -8.07
C VAL A 605 15.67 -1.21 -8.17
N SER A 606 16.75 -1.43 -8.91
CA SER A 606 17.81 -0.43 -9.13
C SER A 606 17.32 0.85 -9.81
N TYR A 607 16.14 0.84 -10.41
CA TYR A 607 15.53 2.03 -11.04
C TYR A 607 15.09 3.08 -10.01
N GLY A 608 14.91 2.72 -8.73
CA GLY A 608 14.45 3.62 -7.68
C GLY A 608 12.92 3.83 -7.67
N ASP A 609 12.48 4.98 -7.16
CA ASP A 609 11.07 5.38 -6.90
C ASP A 609 10.31 4.43 -5.95
N ASP A 610 10.87 4.12 -4.78
CA ASP A 610 10.26 3.25 -3.77
C ASP A 610 9.98 1.81 -4.22
N ARG A 611 10.52 1.39 -5.37
CA ARG A 611 10.39 0.02 -5.85
C ARG A 611 11.05 -0.96 -4.90
N SER A 612 10.33 -2.04 -4.59
CA SER A 612 10.81 -3.10 -3.72
C SER A 612 10.52 -4.48 -4.32
N LEU A 613 11.37 -5.46 -4.02
CA LEU A 613 11.15 -6.83 -4.46
C LEU A 613 10.15 -7.50 -3.51
N ALA A 614 8.90 -7.66 -3.97
CA ALA A 614 7.87 -8.38 -3.24
C ALA A 614 8.29 -9.82 -2.91
N SER A 615 7.83 -10.32 -1.74
CA SER A 615 8.20 -11.65 -1.25
C SER A 615 7.87 -12.77 -2.25
N LEU A 616 6.73 -12.70 -2.94
CA LEU A 616 6.33 -13.66 -3.99
C LEU A 616 7.43 -13.81 -5.05
N PHE A 617 8.00 -12.70 -5.52
CA PHE A 617 9.06 -12.70 -6.54
C PHE A 617 10.39 -13.19 -5.97
N ALA A 618 10.75 -12.75 -4.76
CA ALA A 618 11.96 -13.20 -4.07
C ALA A 618 11.98 -14.72 -3.83
N ARG A 619 10.81 -15.32 -3.56
CA ARG A 619 10.64 -16.74 -3.29
C ARG A 619 10.64 -17.59 -4.56
N HIS A 620 9.94 -17.15 -5.63
CA HIS A 620 9.65 -17.99 -6.79
C HIS A 620 10.39 -17.61 -8.08
N GLY A 621 10.92 -16.39 -8.19
CA GLY A 621 11.60 -15.90 -9.39
C GLY A 621 10.65 -15.80 -10.58
N LYS A 622 10.97 -16.52 -11.67
CA LYS A 622 10.24 -16.50 -12.96
C LYS A 622 10.28 -15.14 -13.67
N ALA A 623 11.43 -14.47 -13.57
CA ALA A 623 11.71 -13.27 -14.32
C ALA A 623 11.90 -13.59 -15.80
N LEU A 624 11.40 -12.71 -16.66
CA LEU A 624 11.67 -12.72 -18.09
C LEU A 624 12.00 -11.30 -18.52
N ILE A 625 13.21 -11.11 -19.01
CA ILE A 625 13.75 -9.81 -19.39
C ILE A 625 13.22 -9.43 -20.76
N PHE A 626 12.61 -8.26 -20.85
CA PHE A 626 12.22 -7.63 -22.09
C PHE A 626 13.31 -6.65 -22.52
N ASP A 627 14.07 -7.07 -23.53
CA ASP A 627 15.09 -6.23 -24.15
C ASP A 627 14.47 -5.02 -24.87
N PRO A 628 15.23 -3.93 -25.07
CA PRO A 628 14.80 -2.82 -25.93
C PRO A 628 14.33 -3.29 -27.31
N LEU A 629 13.37 -2.55 -27.88
CA LEU A 629 12.81 -2.89 -29.17
C LEU A 629 13.88 -2.80 -30.28
N PRO A 630 14.03 -3.83 -31.14
CA PRO A 630 14.90 -3.76 -32.32
C PRO A 630 14.48 -2.64 -33.28
N LEU A 631 15.41 -2.17 -34.11
CA LEU A 631 15.14 -1.12 -35.11
C LEU A 631 14.00 -1.50 -36.07
N ALA A 632 13.89 -2.79 -36.40
CA ALA A 632 12.77 -3.32 -37.19
C ALA A 632 11.40 -3.07 -36.53
N CYS A 633 11.28 -3.31 -35.22
CA CYS A 633 10.04 -3.07 -34.46
C CYS A 633 9.76 -1.56 -34.33
N ILE A 634 10.80 -0.75 -34.08
CA ILE A 634 10.65 0.71 -34.05
C ILE A 634 10.10 1.23 -35.38
N TYR A 635 10.64 0.76 -36.51
CA TYR A 635 10.17 1.18 -37.82
C TYR A 635 8.73 0.72 -38.11
N GLU A 636 8.46 -0.59 -38.02
CA GLU A 636 7.17 -1.17 -38.45
C GLU A 636 6.01 -0.87 -37.49
N ASP A 637 6.24 -0.94 -36.18
CA ASP A 637 5.17 -0.87 -35.19
C ASP A 637 4.95 0.56 -34.66
N ILE A 638 5.99 1.40 -34.67
CA ILE A 638 5.96 2.71 -34.00
C ILE A 638 5.97 3.88 -35.00
N LEU A 639 6.94 3.91 -35.93
CA LEU A 639 7.14 5.05 -36.81
C LEU A 639 6.26 5.01 -38.06
N LYS A 640 6.29 3.92 -38.83
CA LYS A 640 5.54 3.75 -40.08
C LYS A 640 4.03 3.99 -39.94
N PRO A 641 3.34 3.54 -38.86
CA PRO A 641 1.90 3.77 -38.71
C PRO A 641 1.50 5.24 -38.49
N VAL A 642 2.45 6.12 -38.17
CA VAL A 642 2.17 7.56 -38.01
C VAL A 642 1.90 8.23 -39.36
N PHE A 643 2.51 7.73 -40.43
CA PHE A 643 2.42 8.33 -41.75
C PHE A 643 1.09 7.99 -42.45
N PRO A 644 0.56 8.89 -43.31
CA PRO A 644 -0.61 8.60 -44.13
C PRO A 644 -0.40 7.37 -45.03
N GLY A 645 -1.43 6.53 -45.16
CA GLY A 645 -1.34 5.28 -45.93
C GLY A 645 -1.15 5.45 -47.44
N ASP A 646 -1.33 6.66 -47.97
CA ASP A 646 -1.08 7.04 -49.36
C ASP A 646 0.37 7.48 -49.62
N MET A 647 1.19 7.64 -48.59
CA MET A 647 2.61 7.97 -48.73
C MET A 647 3.42 6.72 -49.13
N PRO A 648 4.29 6.80 -50.16
CA PRO A 648 5.15 5.68 -50.56
C PRO A 648 6.07 5.23 -49.43
N GLU A 649 6.21 3.92 -49.25
CA GLU A 649 7.04 3.35 -48.18
C GLU A 649 8.52 3.77 -48.24
N ALA A 650 9.07 3.93 -49.45
CA ALA A 650 10.43 4.44 -49.62
C ALA A 650 10.60 5.87 -49.11
N GLU A 651 9.56 6.71 -49.22
CA GLU A 651 9.56 8.08 -48.70
C GLU A 651 9.44 8.07 -47.17
N ILE A 652 8.54 7.26 -46.61
CA ILE A 652 8.40 7.05 -45.15
C ILE A 652 9.74 6.61 -44.56
N LEU A 653 10.38 5.60 -45.15
CA LEU A 653 11.67 5.11 -44.70
C LEU A 653 12.74 6.21 -44.68
N THR A 654 12.79 7.01 -45.74
CA THR A 654 13.74 8.12 -45.86
C THR A 654 13.54 9.16 -44.75
N LEU A 655 12.28 9.44 -44.38
CA LEU A 655 11.94 10.35 -43.27
C LEU A 655 12.21 9.74 -41.88
N CYS A 656 12.09 8.42 -41.74
CA CYS A 656 12.33 7.71 -40.49
C CYS A 656 13.81 7.47 -40.20
N GLN A 657 14.68 7.42 -41.22
CA GLN A 657 16.10 7.09 -41.04
C GLN A 657 16.83 7.95 -39.99
N PRO A 658 16.67 9.30 -39.95
CA PRO A 658 17.30 10.12 -38.91
C PRO A 658 16.85 9.77 -37.49
N ILE A 659 15.59 9.33 -37.32
CA ILE A 659 15.02 8.95 -36.01
C ILE A 659 15.61 7.60 -35.58
N LEU A 660 15.71 6.63 -36.51
CA LEU A 660 16.30 5.31 -36.26
C LEU A 660 17.79 5.42 -35.89
N ASP A 661 18.55 6.25 -36.61
CA ASP A 661 19.99 6.47 -36.36
C ASP A 661 20.25 7.02 -34.95
N VAL A 662 19.41 7.97 -34.51
CA VAL A 662 19.50 8.57 -33.18
C VAL A 662 19.09 7.57 -32.10
N TYR A 663 18.00 6.82 -32.30
CA TYR A 663 17.60 5.77 -31.36
C TYR A 663 18.72 4.73 -31.16
N GLN A 664 19.32 4.24 -32.26
CA GLN A 664 20.44 3.31 -32.19
C GLN A 664 21.60 3.90 -31.37
N TYR A 665 22.00 5.13 -31.68
CA TYR A 665 23.11 5.79 -31.00
C TYR A 665 22.90 5.95 -29.50
N VAL A 666 21.67 6.32 -29.11
CA VAL A 666 21.29 6.58 -27.71
C VAL A 666 21.17 5.26 -26.94
N CYS A 667 20.51 4.25 -27.51
CA CYS A 667 20.38 2.93 -26.87
C CYS A 667 21.74 2.26 -26.64
N GLU A 668 22.67 2.33 -27.59
CA GLU A 668 24.03 1.76 -27.43
C GLU A 668 24.88 2.48 -26.36
N ARG A 669 24.39 3.58 -25.77
CA ARG A 669 25.01 4.31 -24.66
C ARG A 669 24.22 4.24 -23.35
N SER A 670 23.06 3.59 -23.38
CA SER A 670 22.31 3.25 -22.18
C SER A 670 23.07 2.17 -21.40
N THR A 671 23.31 2.43 -20.12
CA THR A 671 23.96 1.48 -19.20
C THR A 671 22.96 0.83 -18.26
N ASP A 672 22.08 1.62 -17.68
CA ASP A 672 21.20 1.26 -16.56
C ASP A 672 19.79 1.88 -16.68
N GLU A 673 19.60 2.85 -17.58
CA GLU A 673 18.30 3.51 -17.83
C GLU A 673 17.98 3.65 -19.33
N VAL A 674 16.70 3.62 -19.70
CA VAL A 674 16.28 3.99 -21.06
C VAL A 674 16.44 5.50 -21.23
N LEU A 675 17.46 5.87 -21.99
CA LEU A 675 17.72 7.27 -22.36
C LEU A 675 16.73 7.79 -23.41
N ILE A 676 16.03 6.94 -24.15
CA ILE A 676 14.97 7.39 -25.07
C ILE A 676 13.97 6.27 -25.33
N THR A 677 12.70 6.61 -25.18
CA THR A 677 11.57 5.69 -25.29
C THR A 677 10.99 5.67 -26.71
N PRO A 678 10.37 4.57 -27.14
CA PRO A 678 9.62 4.53 -28.40
C PRO A 678 8.51 5.59 -28.51
N ARG A 679 7.94 6.04 -27.37
CA ARG A 679 6.94 7.12 -27.36
C ARG A 679 7.55 8.47 -27.78
N GLU A 680 8.79 8.75 -27.40
CA GLU A 680 9.50 9.95 -27.87
C GLU A 680 9.79 9.88 -29.37
N LEU A 681 10.19 8.72 -29.88
CA LEU A 681 10.40 8.51 -31.32
C LEU A 681 9.10 8.68 -32.11
N GLN A 682 8.00 8.11 -31.60
CA GLN A 682 6.66 8.29 -32.18
C GLN A 682 6.26 9.77 -32.18
N MET A 683 6.60 10.50 -31.10
CA MET A 683 6.37 11.94 -31.02
C MET A 683 7.17 12.70 -32.09
N MET A 684 8.42 12.32 -32.37
CA MET A 684 9.21 12.93 -33.46
C MET A 684 8.49 12.77 -34.81
N ALA A 685 8.01 11.56 -35.12
CA ALA A 685 7.28 11.30 -36.37
C ALA A 685 5.94 12.04 -36.43
N LEU A 686 5.20 12.12 -35.32
CA LEU A 686 3.94 12.86 -35.23
C LEU A 686 4.15 14.37 -35.43
N LEU A 687 5.18 14.94 -34.81
CA LEU A 687 5.54 16.35 -35.00
C LEU A 687 5.99 16.64 -36.43
N LEU A 688 6.69 15.71 -37.07
CA LEU A 688 7.13 15.83 -38.45
C LEU A 688 5.94 15.83 -39.43
N THR A 689 4.98 14.92 -39.24
CA THR A 689 3.82 14.73 -40.14
C THR A 689 2.72 15.77 -39.97
N HIS A 690 2.61 16.38 -38.79
CA HIS A 690 1.57 17.36 -38.47
C HIS A 690 2.09 18.80 -38.31
N ALA A 691 3.36 19.06 -38.62
CA ALA A 691 3.88 20.42 -38.68
C ALA A 691 3.16 21.24 -39.77
N PRO A 692 3.13 22.58 -39.65
CA PRO A 692 2.63 23.45 -40.72
C PRO A 692 3.42 23.36 -42.04
N GLN A 693 4.67 22.90 -41.96
CA GLN A 693 5.58 22.69 -43.08
C GLN A 693 5.48 21.24 -43.56
N SER A 694 5.70 21.00 -44.86
CA SER A 694 5.76 19.63 -45.38
C SER A 694 6.91 18.84 -44.74
N PRO A 695 6.72 17.53 -44.48
CA PRO A 695 7.78 16.67 -43.96
C PRO A 695 9.04 16.73 -44.82
N SER A 696 10.21 16.86 -44.20
CA SER A 696 11.51 16.79 -44.87
C SER A 696 12.54 16.07 -44.01
N ILE A 697 13.63 15.62 -44.63
CA ILE A 697 14.73 14.92 -43.97
C ILE A 697 15.45 15.86 -42.99
N GLU A 698 15.63 17.12 -43.38
CA GLU A 698 16.26 18.16 -42.55
C GLU A 698 15.45 18.36 -41.27
N ARG A 699 14.12 18.42 -41.39
CA ARG A 699 13.24 18.55 -40.23
C ARG A 699 13.25 17.31 -39.35
N ALA A 700 13.29 16.12 -39.94
CA ALA A 700 13.43 14.87 -39.20
C ALA A 700 14.74 14.83 -38.39
N ARG A 701 15.87 15.26 -38.99
CA ARG A 701 17.16 15.40 -38.29
C ARG A 701 17.08 16.40 -37.14
N GLU A 702 16.44 17.55 -37.35
CA GLU A 702 16.33 18.59 -36.32
C GLU A 702 15.49 18.13 -35.12
N LEU A 703 14.36 17.46 -35.36
CA LEU A 703 13.50 16.90 -34.31
C LEU A 703 14.22 15.79 -33.54
N ALA A 704 14.88 14.87 -34.26
CA ALA A 704 15.64 13.78 -33.66
C ALA A 704 16.78 14.32 -32.79
N TYR A 705 17.58 15.27 -33.30
CA TYR A 705 18.61 15.96 -32.53
C TYR A 705 18.03 16.62 -31.27
N THR A 706 16.94 17.34 -31.45
CA THR A 706 16.37 18.19 -30.41
C THR A 706 15.81 17.39 -29.25
N ILE A 707 15.06 16.34 -29.52
CA ILE A 707 14.42 15.54 -28.49
C ILE A 707 15.45 14.62 -27.84
N ALA A 708 16.25 13.88 -28.61
CA ALA A 708 17.25 12.98 -28.04
C ALA A 708 18.40 13.72 -27.33
N GLY A 709 18.77 14.91 -27.78
CA GLY A 709 19.79 15.71 -27.10
C GLY A 709 19.38 16.15 -25.69
N LEU A 710 18.07 16.20 -25.39
CA LEU A 710 17.56 16.52 -24.05
C LEU A 710 17.63 15.32 -23.11
N THR A 711 17.64 14.11 -23.64
CA THR A 711 17.59 12.88 -22.85
C THR A 711 18.97 12.29 -22.57
N LEU A 712 20.03 12.84 -23.17
CA LEU A 712 21.40 12.36 -22.99
C LEU A 712 22.07 12.94 -21.73
N PRO A 713 22.78 12.09 -20.95
CA PRO A 713 23.65 12.53 -19.87
C PRO A 713 24.74 13.49 -20.35
N PRO A 714 25.21 14.45 -19.51
CA PRO A 714 26.21 15.45 -19.89
C PRO A 714 27.47 14.88 -20.56
N GLU A 715 27.94 13.73 -20.12
CA GLU A 715 29.12 13.00 -20.62
C GLU A 715 28.99 12.54 -22.08
N HIS A 716 27.77 12.36 -22.58
CA HIS A 716 27.52 11.91 -23.95
C HIS A 716 27.18 13.07 -24.91
N LYS A 717 26.88 14.27 -24.38
CA LYS A 717 26.45 15.41 -25.20
C LYS A 717 27.48 15.83 -26.24
N GLN A 718 28.75 15.95 -25.88
CA GLN A 718 29.78 16.39 -26.83
C GLN A 718 29.94 15.41 -28.00
N ALA A 719 29.96 14.10 -27.72
CA ALA A 719 30.07 13.08 -28.75
C ALA A 719 28.80 13.01 -29.62
N PHE A 720 27.63 13.29 -29.05
CA PHE A 720 26.37 13.38 -29.78
C PHE A 720 26.37 14.55 -30.75
N GLU A 721 26.76 15.74 -30.30
CA GLU A 721 26.84 16.96 -31.13
C GLU A 721 27.81 16.82 -32.29
N GLN A 722 28.91 16.09 -32.10
CA GLN A 722 29.86 15.78 -33.18
C GLN A 722 29.28 14.83 -34.23
N ARG A 723 28.46 13.87 -33.80
CA ARG A 723 27.84 12.88 -34.69
C ARG A 723 26.62 13.43 -35.42
N PHE A 724 25.82 14.25 -34.74
CA PHE A 724 24.59 14.86 -35.24
C PHE A 724 24.73 16.39 -35.15
N PRO A 725 25.35 17.06 -36.12
CA PRO A 725 25.58 18.49 -36.06
C PRO A 725 24.26 19.27 -36.13
N LYS A 726 24.10 20.25 -35.24
CA LYS A 726 22.97 21.17 -35.24
C LYS A 726 23.22 22.33 -36.20
N GLU A 727 22.25 22.65 -37.05
CA GLU A 727 22.28 23.88 -37.82
C GLU A 727 22.04 25.11 -36.90
N PRO A 728 22.77 26.21 -37.11
CA PRO A 728 22.58 27.42 -36.32
C PRO A 728 21.17 27.98 -36.55
N ALA A 729 20.42 28.18 -35.46
CA ALA A 729 19.10 28.82 -35.53
C ALA A 729 19.26 30.30 -35.89
N ILE A 730 18.79 30.69 -37.08
CA ILE A 730 18.67 32.09 -37.49
C ILE A 730 17.30 32.56 -37.04
N GLY A 731 17.25 33.34 -35.96
CA GLY A 731 16.00 33.83 -35.39
C GLY A 731 15.81 35.32 -35.57
N GLU A 732 14.60 35.71 -35.94
CA GLU A 732 14.17 37.11 -35.99
C GLU A 732 13.27 37.43 -34.79
N TYR A 733 13.21 38.70 -34.40
CA TYR A 733 12.27 39.14 -33.38
C TYR A 733 10.84 39.13 -33.94
N ALA A 734 9.92 38.49 -33.24
CA ALA A 734 8.50 38.50 -33.57
C ALA A 734 7.68 39.09 -32.41
N MET A 735 6.50 39.63 -32.72
CA MET A 735 5.58 40.17 -31.71
C MET A 735 4.38 39.22 -31.57
N LEU A 736 4.17 38.68 -30.37
CA LEU A 736 2.96 37.93 -30.02
C LEU A 736 1.88 38.88 -29.50
N ALA A 737 0.66 38.36 -29.36
CA ALA A 737 -0.45 39.08 -28.72
C ALA A 737 -0.05 39.68 -27.36
N GLY A 738 -0.63 40.83 -27.01
CA GLY A 738 -0.30 41.53 -25.76
C GLY A 738 1.08 42.21 -25.77
N ASN A 739 1.65 42.51 -26.95
CA ASN A 739 2.97 43.13 -27.13
C ASN A 739 4.15 42.30 -26.57
N PHE A 740 3.99 40.98 -26.46
CA PHE A 740 5.07 40.13 -25.97
C PHE A 740 6.12 39.93 -27.07
N ILE A 741 7.36 40.35 -26.82
CA ILE A 741 8.46 40.21 -27.77
C ILE A 741 9.01 38.78 -27.69
N LEU A 742 8.83 38.03 -28.78
CA LEU A 742 9.48 36.74 -28.98
C LEU A 742 10.94 37.00 -29.40
N THR A 743 11.86 36.67 -28.50
CA THR A 743 13.30 36.76 -28.75
C THR A 743 13.78 35.56 -29.57
N PRO A 744 14.91 35.68 -30.29
CA PRO A 744 15.52 34.54 -30.99
C PRO A 744 15.73 33.32 -30.08
N SER A 745 16.06 33.53 -28.80
CA SER A 745 16.22 32.46 -27.81
C SER A 745 14.93 31.70 -27.46
N ARG A 746 13.75 32.32 -27.64
CA ARG A 746 12.43 31.72 -27.37
C ARG A 746 11.75 31.17 -28.62
N GLN A 747 12.32 31.41 -29.80
CA GLN A 747 11.76 30.96 -31.07
C GLN A 747 11.69 29.42 -31.20
N PRO A 748 12.70 28.64 -30.77
CA PRO A 748 12.59 27.17 -30.79
C PRO A 748 11.44 26.65 -29.91
N LEU A 749 11.17 27.34 -28.80
CA LEU A 749 10.08 27.00 -27.88
C LEU A 749 8.70 27.29 -28.50
N ALA A 750 8.57 28.46 -29.15
CA ALA A 750 7.37 28.84 -29.91
C ALA A 750 7.08 27.86 -31.06
N GLU A 751 8.11 27.41 -31.76
CA GLU A 751 7.96 26.42 -32.82
C GLU A 751 7.44 25.07 -32.29
N ARG A 752 8.02 24.56 -31.20
CA ARG A 752 7.57 23.29 -30.58
C ARG A 752 6.12 23.36 -30.10
N MET A 753 5.75 24.47 -29.44
CA MET A 753 4.36 24.71 -29.05
C MET A 753 3.44 24.85 -30.27
N GLY A 754 3.97 25.39 -31.38
CA GLY A 754 3.41 25.32 -32.72
C GLY A 754 3.00 23.93 -33.16
N ASN A 755 3.99 23.06 -33.25
CA ASN A 755 3.80 21.72 -33.76
C ASN A 755 2.87 20.89 -32.87
N LEU A 756 2.94 21.05 -31.54
CA LEU A 756 2.04 20.36 -30.61
C LEU A 756 0.57 20.78 -30.80
N LEU A 757 0.31 22.08 -30.96
CA LEU A 757 -1.05 22.58 -31.21
C LEU A 757 -1.56 22.16 -32.59
N ALA A 758 -0.69 22.10 -33.60
CA ALA A 758 -1.04 21.59 -34.93
C ALA A 758 -1.41 20.09 -34.89
N LEU A 759 -0.64 19.27 -34.16
CA LEU A 759 -0.97 17.87 -33.91
C LEU A 759 -2.31 17.73 -33.18
N ARG A 760 -2.54 18.51 -32.11
CA ARG A 760 -3.82 18.52 -31.39
C ARG A 760 -4.99 18.89 -32.32
N HIS A 761 -4.83 19.93 -33.12
CA HIS A 761 -5.85 20.35 -34.07
C HIS A 761 -6.17 19.25 -35.09
N ALA A 762 -5.16 18.58 -35.63
CA ALA A 762 -5.36 17.45 -36.53
C ALA A 762 -6.14 16.30 -35.87
N ARG A 763 -5.84 15.97 -34.61
CA ARG A 763 -6.57 14.94 -33.85
C ARG A 763 -8.05 15.27 -33.62
N LEU A 764 -8.38 16.55 -33.51
CA LEU A 764 -9.76 17.02 -33.30
C LEU A 764 -10.56 17.17 -34.60
N THR A 765 -9.90 17.33 -35.75
CA THR A 765 -10.56 17.75 -37.00
C THR A 765 -10.44 16.76 -38.15
N LYS A 766 -9.44 15.87 -38.15
CA LYS A 766 -9.28 14.87 -39.20
C LYS A 766 -10.02 13.59 -38.84
N ASP A 767 -10.92 13.17 -39.72
CA ASP A 767 -11.55 11.86 -39.66
C ASP A 767 -10.61 10.76 -40.18
N GLY A 768 -10.87 9.51 -39.81
CA GLY A 768 -10.15 8.34 -40.34
C GLY A 768 -8.73 8.12 -39.81
N LEU A 769 -8.28 8.89 -38.80
CA LEU A 769 -6.98 8.65 -38.15
C LEU A 769 -6.95 7.28 -37.45
N ASN A 770 -5.81 6.59 -37.54
CA ASN A 770 -5.55 5.36 -36.80
C ASN A 770 -5.17 5.65 -35.34
N ASP A 771 -5.02 4.59 -34.53
CA ASP A 771 -4.71 4.75 -33.09
C ASP A 771 -3.34 5.39 -32.83
N ALA A 772 -2.33 5.09 -33.64
CA ALA A 772 -1.01 5.73 -33.54
C ALA A 772 -1.08 7.25 -33.77
N GLN A 773 -1.90 7.70 -34.72
CA GLN A 773 -2.10 9.11 -35.03
C GLN A 773 -2.96 9.81 -33.95
N LYS A 774 -4.00 9.14 -33.45
CA LYS A 774 -4.92 9.68 -32.44
C LYS A 774 -4.32 9.78 -31.05
N TYR A 775 -3.62 8.73 -30.61
CA TYR A 775 -3.21 8.56 -29.20
C TYR A 775 -1.71 8.38 -29.00
N GLY A 776 -0.92 8.22 -30.06
CA GLY A 776 0.52 8.01 -29.96
C GLY A 776 1.33 9.21 -29.47
N GLY A 777 2.60 8.98 -29.14
CA GLY A 777 3.55 10.01 -28.71
C GLY A 777 3.37 10.50 -27.27
N LEU A 778 3.87 11.71 -27.01
CA LEU A 778 3.80 12.37 -25.70
C LEU A 778 2.61 13.35 -25.61
N GLY A 779 2.10 13.55 -24.39
CA GLY A 779 0.89 14.34 -24.16
C GLY A 779 1.08 15.82 -23.83
N GLY A 780 2.32 16.31 -23.64
CA GLY A 780 2.56 17.67 -23.16
C GLY A 780 4.00 18.17 -23.24
N ILE A 781 4.21 19.43 -22.87
CA ILE A 781 5.52 20.10 -22.80
C ILE A 781 5.66 20.69 -21.39
N ILE A 782 6.81 20.46 -20.76
CA ILE A 782 7.19 21.08 -19.48
C ILE A 782 8.05 22.31 -19.76
N PHE A 783 7.74 23.41 -19.08
CA PHE A 783 8.48 24.67 -19.18
C PHE A 783 9.27 24.90 -17.89
N GLU A 784 10.59 24.74 -17.97
CA GLU A 784 11.49 24.92 -16.83
C GLU A 784 12.27 26.24 -16.92
N GLY A 785 12.58 26.81 -15.76
CA GLY A 785 13.37 28.02 -15.63
C GLY A 785 13.08 28.77 -14.34
N GLU A 786 13.88 29.77 -14.02
CA GLU A 786 13.75 30.56 -12.79
C GLU A 786 12.37 31.25 -12.67
N PRO A 787 11.89 31.53 -11.44
CA PRO A 787 10.74 32.40 -11.23
C PRO A 787 10.91 33.77 -11.91
N GLY A 788 9.83 34.33 -12.45
CA GLY A 788 9.85 35.67 -13.05
C GLY A 788 10.39 35.78 -14.49
N VAL A 789 10.91 34.71 -15.10
CA VAL A 789 11.43 34.74 -16.49
C VAL A 789 10.35 34.82 -17.60
N GLY A 790 9.07 34.96 -17.21
CA GLY A 790 7.95 35.14 -18.13
C GLY A 790 7.38 33.86 -18.77
N LYS A 791 7.53 32.69 -18.13
CA LYS A 791 7.05 31.39 -18.66
C LYS A 791 5.53 31.39 -18.91
N SER A 792 4.75 31.74 -17.90
CA SER A 792 3.29 31.77 -17.99
C SER A 792 2.80 32.84 -18.98
N ASP A 793 3.46 34.00 -19.02
CA ASP A 793 3.14 35.07 -19.95
C ASP A 793 3.40 34.66 -21.40
N PHE A 794 4.51 33.96 -21.66
CA PHE A 794 4.79 33.40 -22.98
C PHE A 794 3.66 32.46 -23.43
N VAL A 795 3.29 31.48 -22.61
CA VAL A 795 2.25 30.48 -22.96
C VAL A 795 0.91 31.16 -23.22
N LYS A 796 0.48 32.07 -22.35
CA LYS A 796 -0.80 32.81 -22.48
C LYS A 796 -0.84 33.65 -23.75
N ASN A 797 0.22 34.42 -24.02
CA ASN A 797 0.26 35.29 -25.19
C ASN A 797 0.41 34.50 -26.50
N PHE A 798 1.13 33.38 -26.47
CA PHE A 798 1.24 32.48 -27.61
C PHE A 798 -0.11 31.82 -27.97
N LEU A 799 -0.85 31.31 -26.97
CA LEU A 799 -2.20 30.76 -27.17
C LEU A 799 -3.17 31.80 -27.73
N ARG A 800 -3.17 33.02 -27.18
CA ARG A 800 -3.99 34.14 -27.69
C ARG A 800 -3.66 34.52 -29.12
N THR A 801 -2.39 34.44 -29.53
CA THR A 801 -1.96 34.69 -30.92
C THR A 801 -2.54 33.67 -31.90
N ARG A 802 -3.01 32.52 -31.41
CA ARG A 802 -3.68 31.46 -32.19
C ARG A 802 -5.16 31.32 -31.89
N ASP A 803 -5.78 32.40 -31.41
CA ASP A 803 -7.22 32.47 -31.14
C ASP A 803 -7.73 31.49 -30.08
N TYR A 804 -6.85 31.01 -29.18
CA TYR A 804 -7.28 30.25 -28.02
C TYR A 804 -7.80 31.18 -26.93
N GLN A 805 -9.01 30.92 -26.44
CA GLN A 805 -9.64 31.67 -25.36
C GLN A 805 -9.49 30.96 -24.02
N ARG A 806 -9.27 31.71 -22.95
CA ARG A 806 -9.27 31.13 -21.59
C ARG A 806 -10.71 30.79 -21.24
N ALA A 807 -10.96 29.53 -20.89
CA ALA A 807 -12.24 29.08 -20.40
C ALA A 807 -12.30 29.16 -18.86
N ASP A 808 -13.52 29.38 -18.35
CA ASP A 808 -13.80 29.35 -16.92
C ASP A 808 -14.20 27.93 -16.52
N VAL A 809 -13.49 27.35 -15.56
CA VAL A 809 -13.73 25.99 -15.04
C VAL A 809 -15.08 25.91 -14.32
N THR A 810 -15.63 27.04 -13.86
CA THR A 810 -16.89 27.12 -13.13
C THR A 810 -18.12 27.28 -14.02
N ALA A 811 -17.95 27.47 -15.33
CA ALA A 811 -19.07 27.64 -16.26
C ALA A 811 -19.82 26.31 -16.49
N ASP A 812 -21.15 26.37 -16.46
CA ASP A 812 -22.03 25.20 -16.69
C ASP A 812 -22.03 24.70 -18.14
N VAL A 813 -21.48 25.49 -19.08
CA VAL A 813 -21.47 25.20 -20.51
C VAL A 813 -20.04 25.03 -20.99
N PHE A 814 -19.76 23.88 -21.61
CA PHE A 814 -18.47 23.64 -22.24
C PHE A 814 -18.20 24.64 -23.36
N PRO A 815 -17.02 25.30 -23.36
CA PRO A 815 -16.65 26.25 -24.40
C PRO A 815 -16.58 25.57 -25.77
N VAL A 816 -17.07 26.26 -26.81
CA VAL A 816 -17.01 25.82 -28.20
C VAL A 816 -15.87 26.54 -28.91
N GLY A 817 -15.02 25.80 -29.64
CA GLY A 817 -13.89 26.34 -30.39
C GLY A 817 -12.53 26.10 -29.73
N ASN A 818 -11.54 26.96 -29.99
CA ASN A 818 -10.20 26.85 -29.41
C ASN A 818 -10.21 27.46 -28.01
N PHE A 819 -10.07 26.63 -26.97
CA PHE A 819 -10.01 27.09 -25.59
C PHE A 819 -8.89 26.40 -24.80
N TYR A 820 -8.52 27.00 -23.67
CA TYR A 820 -7.61 26.41 -22.70
C TYR A 820 -8.07 26.71 -21.27
N TYR A 821 -7.78 25.79 -20.35
CA TYR A 821 -7.93 26.00 -18.92
C TYR A 821 -6.59 26.34 -18.28
N GLU A 822 -6.62 27.22 -17.27
CA GLU A 822 -5.49 27.48 -16.40
C GLU A 822 -5.79 26.82 -15.06
N ILE A 823 -5.07 25.75 -14.75
CA ILE A 823 -5.23 24.98 -13.51
C ILE A 823 -4.09 25.37 -12.57
N PRO A 824 -4.27 26.39 -11.70
CA PRO A 824 -3.26 26.74 -10.73
C PRO A 824 -3.16 25.65 -9.65
N VAL A 825 -1.99 25.52 -9.04
CA VAL A 825 -1.76 24.60 -7.92
C VAL A 825 -2.79 24.83 -6.80
N SER A 826 -3.23 26.08 -6.61
CA SER A 826 -4.21 26.50 -5.61
C SER A 826 -5.65 26.02 -5.86
N MET A 827 -5.99 25.58 -7.07
CA MET A 827 -7.34 25.13 -7.44
C MET A 827 -7.77 23.90 -6.61
N GLY A 828 -9.04 23.85 -6.19
CA GLY A 828 -9.61 22.75 -5.41
C GLY A 828 -9.65 21.44 -6.22
N LEU A 829 -9.74 20.28 -5.54
CA LEU A 829 -9.76 18.97 -6.22
C LEU A 829 -10.98 18.84 -7.14
N GLU A 830 -12.18 19.22 -6.67
CA GLU A 830 -13.42 19.17 -7.48
C GLU A 830 -13.33 20.07 -8.72
N GLU A 831 -12.77 21.27 -8.58
CA GLU A 831 -12.56 22.19 -9.69
C GLU A 831 -11.52 21.63 -10.68
N LYS A 832 -10.43 21.02 -10.18
CA LYS A 832 -9.42 20.34 -11.02
C LYS A 832 -10.05 19.20 -11.81
N THR A 833 -10.86 18.36 -11.16
CA THR A 833 -11.57 17.26 -11.81
C THR A 833 -12.57 17.76 -12.84
N ARG A 834 -13.21 18.91 -12.62
CA ARG A 834 -14.09 19.53 -13.62
C ARG A 834 -13.34 20.12 -14.82
N ALA A 835 -12.10 20.55 -14.61
CA ALA A 835 -11.25 21.13 -15.66
C ALA A 835 -10.59 20.08 -16.58
N LEU A 836 -10.38 18.86 -16.09
CA LEU A 836 -9.78 17.72 -16.79
C LEU A 836 -10.86 16.92 -17.53
#